data_AF-A0A3P9IYN4-F1
#
_entry.id   AF-A0A3P9IYN4-F1
#
_cell.length_a   1.000
_cell.length_b   1.000
_cell.length_c   1.000
_cell.angle_alpha   90.00
_cell.angle_beta   90.00
_cell.angle_gamma   90.00
#
_symmetry.space_group_name_H-M   'P 1'
#
loop_
_entity.id
_entity.type
_entity.pdbx_description
1 polymer ?
#
loop_
_entity_poly.entity_id
_entity_poly.type
_entity_poly.pdbx_seq_one_letter_code
_entity_poly.pdbx_strand_id
1 'polypeptide(L)'
;MDPEAPQALCDLCLAQVCCSLEALCSKRADGSMSLIWTPLFPPELADRLLQTMASKEMLNDSTVGIFRDSKELRLRRASIRCCVMSAEAFRLALCPHRLLELDASWASEGLKGASVVSGLVSSPECSVSLQRLSLNGLHLDWGSLEESCVGFSSLLGLRTLHLAYTDLTDDILDDICSLPRLESLDISCTPVSNLSALLQCKNSLRSLIAHRLRQLNMSPSRLLFVLSQLNALRHLDFSDDRLPAEDTDGRDGDEVARQLLEGSSQILPSLVSLDLSGRKMIGEAALAAFVESRSGLIFLGLFATGLSSSHVLTSLRNLKVTGEANENQVCEALRRYTERECFVQKALIQLYRLTTDADMAQPDMLELVLGAMKSHPSSLHVHLVATACVFNLTTQDLAEAMPVSLIRSTITQLLHAMKTFPNHQQVQKNCLLALCSDYILQDIPFDRYVAAMLVINWLSNHQDPTLQRMAVAVISILVAKLSKEETAKLSQDVVFMKQLLAIVQQKAMVGVVDSTLKFALSALWNLTDEMPSAARSFIQCQGLELYEEVLESYYNEPTIQQKILGLLNNIAEVKELQADLMDEGLLEHILILLKDTQVEVGVRYFAGGILAHLTSKAEAWTLDQDFRDAILKQLVCVGFFFCSLSDNRVKSIHLIAFFFFFTARVDNNLGASRERDGVVQVRGKTQKTDQRNPSLLRSKSNGRRVLHKPSLNCSL
;
A
#
# COMPACT_ATOMS: atom_id res chain seq x y z
N MET A 1 -2.32 -8.14 16.09
CA MET A 1 -3.29 -9.12 15.59
C MET A 1 -2.56 -9.95 14.56
N ASP A 2 -2.68 -11.26 14.63
CA ASP A 2 -2.06 -12.18 13.68
C ASP A 2 -2.76 -12.06 12.30
N PRO A 3 -2.09 -11.57 11.24
CA PRO A 3 -2.70 -11.32 9.94
C PRO A 3 -3.09 -12.60 9.17
N GLU A 4 -2.80 -13.79 9.71
CA GLU A 4 -3.23 -15.08 9.16
C GLU A 4 -4.56 -15.60 9.71
N ALA A 5 -5.12 -15.00 10.76
CA ALA A 5 -6.43 -15.42 11.25
C ALA A 5 -7.54 -14.96 10.27
N PRO A 6 -8.48 -15.84 9.86
CA PRO A 6 -9.65 -15.39 9.11
C PRO A 6 -10.37 -14.31 9.92
N GLN A 7 -10.79 -13.22 9.25
CA GLN A 7 -11.57 -12.16 9.89
C GLN A 7 -12.70 -12.80 10.69
N ALA A 8 -12.79 -12.44 11.97
CA ALA A 8 -13.80 -13.03 12.82
C ALA A 8 -15.19 -12.77 12.20
N LEU A 9 -16.06 -13.78 12.18
CA LEU A 9 -17.41 -13.65 11.63
C LEU A 9 -18.13 -12.42 12.21
N CYS A 10 -17.87 -12.10 13.48
CA CYS A 10 -18.39 -10.91 14.14
C CYS A 10 -17.97 -9.60 13.43
N ASP A 11 -16.71 -9.44 13.01
CA ASP A 11 -16.24 -8.25 12.30
C ASP A 11 -16.90 -8.12 10.93
N LEU A 12 -17.06 -9.24 10.21
CA LEU A 12 -17.76 -9.27 8.92
C LEU A 12 -19.24 -8.90 9.08
N CYS A 13 -19.91 -9.41 10.11
CA CYS A 13 -21.29 -9.06 10.42
C CYS A 13 -21.43 -7.57 10.79
N LEU A 14 -20.55 -7.04 11.63
CA LEU A 14 -20.55 -5.62 11.98
C LEU A 14 -20.29 -4.73 10.76
N ALA A 15 -19.35 -5.12 9.89
CA ALA A 15 -19.10 -4.42 8.64
C ALA A 15 -20.33 -4.43 7.72
N GLN A 16 -21.07 -5.54 7.65
CA GLN A 16 -22.30 -5.65 6.87
C GLN A 16 -23.44 -4.81 7.47
N VAL A 17 -23.57 -4.76 8.80
CA VAL A 17 -24.52 -3.88 9.49
C VAL A 17 -24.22 -2.42 9.13
N CYS A 18 -22.95 -2.01 9.16
CA CYS A 18 -22.54 -0.67 8.74
C CYS A 18 -22.94 -0.37 7.29
N CYS A 19 -22.75 -1.33 6.36
CA CYS A 19 -23.16 -1.16 4.96
C CYS A 19 -24.68 -1.12 4.76
N SER A 20 -25.46 -1.58 5.74
CA SER A 20 -26.92 -1.74 5.64
C SER A 20 -27.70 -0.74 6.51
N LEU A 21 -27.04 0.28 7.09
CA LEU A 21 -27.67 1.21 8.03
C LEU A 21 -28.91 1.91 7.45
N GLU A 22 -28.90 2.28 6.17
CA GLU A 22 -30.07 2.91 5.53
C GLU A 22 -31.31 1.99 5.48
N ALA A 23 -31.11 0.68 5.39
CA ALA A 23 -32.18 -0.30 5.39
C ALA A 23 -32.59 -0.72 6.81
N LEU A 24 -31.67 -0.65 7.78
CA LEU A 24 -31.88 -1.07 9.16
C LEU A 24 -32.40 0.05 10.07
N CYS A 25 -32.26 1.31 9.68
CA CYS A 25 -32.61 2.48 10.48
C CYS A 25 -33.74 3.32 9.89
N SER A 26 -34.57 3.89 10.76
CA SER A 26 -35.46 5.01 10.46
C SER A 26 -34.85 6.33 10.92
N LYS A 27 -35.23 7.46 10.28
CA LYS A 27 -34.84 8.80 10.75
C LYS A 27 -35.88 9.38 11.71
N ARG A 28 -35.42 9.94 12.83
CA ARG A 28 -36.23 10.74 13.76
C ARG A 28 -36.48 12.14 13.19
N ALA A 29 -37.37 12.90 13.83
CA ALA A 29 -37.74 14.25 13.41
C ALA A 29 -36.55 15.23 13.38
N ASP A 30 -35.53 15.02 14.21
CA ASP A 30 -34.29 15.80 14.25
C ASP A 30 -33.22 15.32 13.25
N GLY A 31 -33.57 14.37 12.37
CA GLY A 31 -32.65 13.78 11.39
C GLY A 31 -31.73 12.68 11.93
N SER A 32 -31.79 12.37 13.24
CA SER A 32 -30.99 11.30 13.84
C SER A 32 -31.51 9.90 13.47
N MET A 33 -30.62 8.94 13.23
CA MET A 33 -30.98 7.56 12.92
C MET A 33 -31.37 6.77 14.18
N SER A 34 -32.32 5.87 14.04
CA SER A 34 -32.70 4.86 15.03
C SER A 34 -32.89 3.52 14.34
N LEU A 35 -32.39 2.43 14.91
CA LEU A 35 -32.70 1.09 14.39
C LEU A 35 -34.22 0.85 14.42
N ILE A 36 -34.76 0.30 13.33
CA ILE A 36 -36.19 -0.04 13.20
C ILE A 36 -36.55 -1.16 14.19
N TRP A 37 -35.61 -2.09 14.37
CA TRP A 37 -35.69 -3.14 15.37
C TRP A 37 -34.32 -3.34 16.01
N THR A 38 -34.26 -3.19 17.33
CA THR A 38 -33.03 -3.32 18.11
C THR A 38 -33.19 -4.49 19.07
N PRO A 39 -32.50 -5.62 18.87
CA PRO A 39 -32.39 -6.62 19.93
C PRO A 39 -31.45 -6.08 21.02
N LEU A 40 -31.56 -6.63 22.24
CA LEU A 40 -30.65 -6.29 23.33
C LEU A 40 -29.22 -6.69 22.97
N PHE A 41 -28.35 -5.70 22.73
CA PHE A 41 -26.94 -5.95 22.42
C PHE A 41 -26.14 -6.15 23.71
N PRO A 42 -25.24 -7.15 23.75
CA PRO A 42 -24.16 -7.17 24.72
C PRO A 42 -23.35 -5.87 24.61
N PRO A 43 -22.93 -5.24 25.73
CA PRO A 43 -22.18 -3.98 25.68
C PRO A 43 -20.93 -4.05 24.81
N GLU A 44 -20.22 -5.18 24.85
CA GLU A 44 -19.01 -5.40 24.05
C GLU A 44 -19.31 -5.37 22.54
N LEU A 45 -20.52 -5.76 22.12
CA LEU A 45 -20.95 -5.70 20.73
C LEU A 45 -21.37 -4.28 20.32
N ALA A 46 -22.03 -3.54 21.22
CA ALA A 46 -22.37 -2.14 20.99
C ALA A 46 -21.12 -1.26 20.88
N ASP A 47 -20.15 -1.45 21.80
CA ASP A 47 -18.84 -0.79 21.77
C ASP A 47 -18.11 -1.06 20.43
N ARG A 48 -18.08 -2.33 19.99
CA ARG A 48 -17.46 -2.72 18.70
C ARG A 48 -18.20 -2.16 17.49
N LEU A 49 -19.53 -2.06 17.53
CA LEU A 49 -20.31 -1.46 16.45
C LEU A 49 -19.95 0.02 16.30
N LEU A 50 -19.93 0.79 17.39
CA LEU A 50 -19.53 2.20 17.37
C LEU A 50 -18.09 2.35 16.86
N GLN A 51 -17.16 1.51 17.35
CA GLN A 51 -15.77 1.53 16.90
C GLN A 51 -15.61 1.19 15.41
N THR A 52 -16.39 0.22 14.91
CA THR A 52 -16.39 -0.13 13.49
C THR A 52 -16.92 1.04 12.65
N MET A 53 -18.00 1.69 13.08
CA MET A 53 -18.53 2.88 12.42
C MET A 53 -17.54 4.04 12.43
N ALA A 54 -16.81 4.25 13.54
CA ALA A 54 -15.74 5.26 13.62
C ALA A 54 -14.61 4.96 12.62
N SER A 55 -14.12 3.71 12.59
CA SER A 55 -13.03 3.29 11.68
C SER A 55 -13.38 3.38 10.19
N LYS A 56 -14.67 3.36 9.85
CA LYS A 56 -15.20 3.53 8.50
C LYS A 56 -15.60 4.97 8.19
N GLU A 57 -15.27 5.92 9.07
CA GLU A 57 -15.59 7.35 8.94
C GLU A 57 -17.10 7.62 8.77
N MET A 58 -17.94 6.78 9.37
CA MET A 58 -19.40 6.85 9.21
C MET A 58 -20.10 7.68 10.28
N LEU A 59 -19.39 8.03 11.36
CA LEU A 59 -19.97 8.73 12.51
C LEU A 59 -20.20 10.21 12.21
N ASN A 60 -21.47 10.60 12.30
CA ASN A 60 -21.95 11.98 12.22
C ASN A 60 -23.19 12.17 13.10
N ASP A 61 -23.72 13.39 13.16
CA ASP A 61 -24.92 13.74 13.94
C ASP A 61 -26.13 12.82 13.68
N SER A 62 -26.27 12.32 12.45
CA SER A 62 -27.35 11.40 12.10
C SER A 62 -27.05 9.99 12.63
N THR A 63 -25.90 9.41 12.28
CA THR A 63 -25.59 8.00 12.56
C THR A 63 -25.28 7.72 14.03
N VAL A 64 -24.68 8.66 14.77
CA VAL A 64 -24.46 8.52 16.22
C VAL A 64 -25.79 8.41 16.99
N GLY A 65 -26.88 8.95 16.41
CA GLY A 65 -28.23 8.86 16.93
C GLY A 65 -28.73 7.44 17.22
N ILE A 66 -28.12 6.43 16.59
CA ILE A 66 -28.43 5.01 16.82
C ILE A 66 -28.20 4.65 18.30
N PHE A 67 -27.16 5.23 18.91
CA PHE A 67 -26.75 4.94 20.28
C PHE A 67 -27.51 5.76 21.33
N ARG A 68 -28.50 6.57 20.96
CA ARG A 68 -29.37 7.24 21.94
C ARG A 68 -30.18 6.25 22.79
N ASP A 69 -30.38 5.02 22.30
CA ASP A 69 -31.01 3.95 23.08
C ASP A 69 -29.99 3.30 24.04
N SER A 70 -29.84 3.89 25.21
CA SER A 70 -28.96 3.35 26.27
C SER A 70 -29.52 2.12 26.99
N LYS A 71 -30.69 1.61 26.60
CA LYS A 71 -31.24 0.37 27.17
C LYS A 71 -30.82 -0.84 26.35
N GLU A 72 -30.99 -0.76 25.03
CA GLU A 72 -30.72 -1.86 24.09
C GLU A 72 -29.30 -1.84 23.54
N LEU A 73 -28.67 -0.66 23.39
CA LEU A 73 -27.31 -0.48 22.85
C LEU A 73 -26.36 0.14 23.89
N ARG A 74 -26.20 -0.54 25.03
CA ARG A 74 -25.40 -0.03 26.15
C ARG A 74 -23.92 0.10 25.79
N LEU A 75 -23.40 1.32 25.83
CA LEU A 75 -21.97 1.58 25.67
C LEU A 75 -21.25 1.59 27.02
N ARG A 76 -20.08 0.98 27.05
CA ARG A 76 -19.09 1.12 28.13
C ARG A 76 -17.80 1.75 27.63
N ARG A 77 -17.47 1.53 26.36
CA ARG A 77 -16.29 2.11 25.71
C ARG A 77 -16.73 2.75 24.42
N ALA A 78 -16.52 4.06 24.32
CA ALA A 78 -16.85 4.81 23.13
C ALA A 78 -15.59 5.38 22.49
N SER A 79 -15.44 5.19 21.18
CA SER A 79 -14.44 5.87 20.37
C SER A 79 -15.16 6.60 19.25
N ILE A 80 -14.99 7.92 19.23
CA ILE A 80 -15.52 8.84 18.21
C ILE A 80 -14.37 9.62 17.56
N ARG A 81 -13.20 8.97 17.45
CA ARG A 81 -12.00 9.58 16.87
C ARG A 81 -12.27 10.03 15.43
N CYS A 82 -11.76 11.21 15.06
CA CYS A 82 -11.89 11.76 13.70
C CYS A 82 -13.34 11.89 13.18
N CYS A 83 -14.35 11.93 14.06
CA CYS A 83 -15.74 12.06 13.65
C CYS A 83 -16.12 13.52 13.36
N VAL A 84 -17.15 13.71 12.53
CA VAL A 84 -17.77 15.02 12.30
C VAL A 84 -19.07 15.08 13.10
N MET A 85 -19.03 15.63 14.31
CA MET A 85 -20.16 15.59 15.24
C MET A 85 -20.32 16.92 15.99
N SER A 86 -21.56 17.32 16.25
CA SER A 86 -21.89 18.45 17.10
C SER A 86 -21.91 18.07 18.59
N ALA A 87 -21.68 19.05 19.46
CA ALA A 87 -21.79 18.89 20.91
C ALA A 87 -23.17 18.33 21.34
N GLU A 88 -24.25 18.72 20.67
CA GLU A 88 -25.60 18.25 21.00
C GLU A 88 -25.81 16.79 20.61
N ALA A 89 -25.34 16.37 19.43
CA ALA A 89 -25.40 14.98 19.02
C ALA A 89 -24.58 14.07 19.95
N PHE A 90 -23.39 14.52 20.35
CA PHE A 90 -22.57 13.85 21.37
C PHE A 90 -23.32 13.70 22.69
N ARG A 91 -23.87 14.80 23.20
CA ARG A 91 -24.58 14.86 24.49
C ARG A 91 -25.78 13.93 24.52
N LEU A 92 -26.59 13.91 23.46
CA LEU A 92 -27.79 13.08 23.39
C LEU A 92 -27.47 11.59 23.20
N ALA A 93 -26.40 11.27 22.46
CA ALA A 93 -26.10 9.88 22.10
C ALA A 93 -25.18 9.16 23.09
N LEU A 94 -24.20 9.83 23.69
CA LEU A 94 -23.14 9.19 24.47
C LEU A 94 -23.24 9.44 25.97
N CYS A 95 -23.63 10.63 26.40
CA CYS A 95 -23.73 10.96 27.83
C CYS A 95 -24.79 10.14 28.61
N PRO A 96 -25.89 9.62 28.02
CA PRO A 96 -26.82 8.76 28.74
C PRO A 96 -26.27 7.38 29.12
N HIS A 97 -25.08 7.01 28.65
CA HIS A 97 -24.46 5.72 28.92
C HIS A 97 -23.58 5.76 30.17
N ARG A 98 -23.35 4.59 30.77
CA ARG A 98 -22.39 4.44 31.88
C ARG A 98 -20.99 4.13 31.34
N LEU A 99 -20.39 5.12 30.71
CA LEU A 99 -19.09 4.98 30.04
C LEU A 99 -17.96 4.77 31.05
N LEU A 100 -17.08 3.82 30.76
CA LEU A 100 -15.81 3.59 31.45
C LEU A 100 -14.65 4.26 30.69
N GLU A 101 -14.72 4.28 29.37
CA GLU A 101 -13.68 4.87 28.51
C GLU A 101 -14.33 5.67 27.37
N LEU A 102 -13.81 6.88 27.13
CA LEU A 102 -14.16 7.70 25.97
C LEU A 102 -12.89 8.19 25.28
N ASP A 103 -12.79 7.93 23.99
CA ASP A 103 -11.81 8.55 23.09
C ASP A 103 -12.52 9.45 22.07
N ALA A 104 -12.38 10.76 22.25
CA ALA A 104 -12.89 11.79 21.34
C ALA A 104 -11.77 12.54 20.62
N SER A 105 -10.57 11.96 20.56
CA SER A 105 -9.40 12.59 19.97
C SER A 105 -9.63 12.97 18.51
N TRP A 106 -9.10 14.12 18.09
CA TRP A 106 -9.14 14.59 16.70
C TRP A 106 -10.54 14.67 16.09
N ALA A 107 -11.60 14.78 16.90
CA ALA A 107 -12.94 15.09 16.39
C ALA A 107 -12.96 16.47 15.71
N SER A 108 -13.93 16.68 14.82
CA SER A 108 -14.02 17.92 14.04
C SER A 108 -14.24 19.16 14.92
N GLU A 109 -14.08 20.35 14.34
CA GLU A 109 -14.26 21.63 15.06
C GLU A 109 -15.62 21.81 15.72
N GLY A 110 -16.64 21.06 15.31
CA GLY A 110 -17.99 21.07 15.89
C GLY A 110 -18.08 20.49 17.31
N LEU A 111 -17.04 19.79 17.78
CA LEU A 111 -16.97 19.21 19.12
C LEU A 111 -15.74 19.75 19.87
N LYS A 112 -15.96 20.68 20.79
CA LYS A 112 -14.92 21.25 21.66
C LYS A 112 -14.73 20.41 22.92
N GLY A 113 -13.52 20.43 23.48
CA GLY A 113 -13.20 19.68 24.70
C GLY A 113 -14.08 20.08 25.89
N ALA A 114 -14.35 21.37 26.07
CA ALA A 114 -15.21 21.84 27.15
C ALA A 114 -16.67 21.38 26.99
N SER A 115 -17.19 21.33 25.76
CA SER A 115 -18.52 20.77 25.49
C SER A 115 -18.60 19.27 25.80
N VAL A 116 -17.54 18.50 25.52
CA VAL A 116 -17.44 17.09 25.86
C VAL A 116 -17.48 16.90 27.38
N VAL A 117 -16.65 17.63 28.12
CA VAL A 117 -16.59 17.54 29.59
C VAL A 117 -17.92 17.96 30.21
N SER A 118 -18.49 19.10 29.79
CA SER A 118 -19.80 19.56 30.26
C SER A 118 -20.91 18.53 30.01
N GLY A 119 -20.93 17.92 28.82
CA GLY A 119 -21.84 16.84 28.49
C GLY A 119 -21.69 15.63 29.42
N LEU A 120 -20.46 15.19 29.68
CA LEU A 120 -20.18 14.05 30.56
C LEU A 120 -20.56 14.34 32.00
N VAL A 121 -20.26 15.55 32.50
CA VAL A 121 -20.60 15.96 33.87
C VAL A 121 -22.12 16.09 34.05
N SER A 122 -22.86 16.45 33.00
CA SER A 122 -24.32 16.50 33.06
C SER A 122 -24.99 15.13 33.32
N SER A 123 -24.26 14.02 33.12
CA SER A 123 -24.70 12.67 33.51
C SER A 123 -24.09 12.27 34.86
N PRO A 124 -24.93 12.01 35.89
CA PRO A 124 -24.47 11.46 37.17
C PRO A 124 -23.74 10.12 37.02
N GLU A 125 -24.12 9.31 36.03
CA GLU A 125 -23.50 8.02 35.76
C GLU A 125 -22.08 8.18 35.22
N CYS A 126 -21.88 9.05 34.22
CA CYS A 126 -20.57 9.29 33.59
C CYS A 126 -19.57 9.88 34.60
N SER A 127 -19.98 10.86 35.40
CA SER A 127 -19.08 11.53 36.35
C SER A 127 -18.38 10.57 37.33
N VAL A 128 -19.07 9.49 37.74
CA VAL A 128 -18.52 8.49 38.67
C VAL A 128 -17.92 7.27 37.96
N SER A 129 -18.43 6.90 36.78
CA SER A 129 -18.03 5.67 36.10
C SER A 129 -16.87 5.83 35.12
N LEU A 130 -16.68 7.02 34.54
CA LEU A 130 -15.66 7.27 33.53
C LEU A 130 -14.26 7.20 34.16
N GLN A 131 -13.43 6.31 33.65
CA GLN A 131 -12.07 6.07 34.15
C GLN A 131 -10.99 6.58 33.19
N ARG A 132 -11.28 6.58 31.88
CA ARG A 132 -10.35 7.04 30.85
C ARG A 132 -11.02 8.02 29.91
N LEU A 133 -10.37 9.16 29.69
CA LEU A 133 -10.80 10.19 28.75
C LEU A 133 -9.61 10.60 27.87
N SER A 134 -9.81 10.59 26.56
CA SER A 134 -8.83 11.09 25.58
C SER A 134 -9.45 12.17 24.72
N LEU A 135 -8.88 13.38 24.76
CA LEU A 135 -9.30 14.55 23.99
C LEU A 135 -8.15 15.09 23.13
N ASN A 136 -7.20 14.24 22.74
CA ASN A 136 -6.00 14.66 22.02
C ASN A 136 -6.36 15.42 20.73
N GLY A 137 -5.67 16.53 20.48
CA GLY A 137 -5.87 17.36 19.29
C GLY A 137 -7.17 18.17 19.25
N LEU A 138 -8.01 18.13 20.30
CA LEU A 138 -9.17 19.01 20.41
C LEU A 138 -8.78 20.40 20.91
N HIS A 139 -9.51 21.40 20.44
CA HIS A 139 -9.54 22.71 21.09
C HIS A 139 -10.51 22.63 22.29
N LEU A 140 -10.01 22.90 23.49
CA LEU A 140 -10.77 22.87 24.74
C LEU A 140 -11.78 24.01 24.77
N ASP A 141 -11.39 25.24 24.40
CA ASP A 141 -12.26 26.42 24.31
C ASP A 141 -13.04 26.73 25.61
N TRP A 142 -12.35 26.71 26.75
CA TRP A 142 -13.00 26.89 28.05
C TRP A 142 -13.57 28.30 28.27
N GLY A 143 -13.10 29.29 27.52
CA GLY A 143 -13.53 30.69 27.63
C GLY A 143 -14.85 31.04 26.93
N SER A 144 -15.41 30.14 26.12
CA SER A 144 -16.64 30.39 25.34
C SER A 144 -17.92 29.88 26.01
N LEU A 145 -17.81 29.17 27.14
CA LEU A 145 -18.95 28.63 27.88
C LEU A 145 -19.40 29.58 29.00
N GLU A 146 -20.71 29.73 29.18
CA GLU A 146 -21.33 30.53 30.23
C GLU A 146 -20.83 30.12 31.64
N GLU A 147 -20.87 31.04 32.61
CA GLU A 147 -20.30 31.01 33.98
C GLU A 147 -20.64 29.78 34.86
N SER A 148 -21.42 28.81 34.36
CA SER A 148 -21.79 27.55 35.03
C SER A 148 -20.99 26.32 34.59
N CYS A 149 -19.98 26.47 33.71
CA CYS A 149 -19.26 25.31 33.18
C CYS A 149 -18.48 24.56 34.27
N VAL A 150 -18.79 23.27 34.39
CA VAL A 150 -18.15 22.39 35.37
C VAL A 150 -16.85 21.82 34.79
N GLY A 151 -15.77 21.88 35.59
CA GLY A 151 -14.43 21.40 35.26
C GLY A 151 -14.29 19.88 35.16
N PHE A 152 -13.10 19.45 34.73
CA PHE A 152 -12.65 18.05 34.83
C PHE A 152 -12.74 17.53 36.26
N SER A 153 -12.52 18.38 37.27
CA SER A 153 -12.60 18.04 38.70
C SER A 153 -13.89 17.31 39.12
N SER A 154 -14.98 17.47 38.37
CA SER A 154 -16.26 16.79 38.63
C SER A 154 -16.36 15.37 38.08
N LEU A 155 -15.39 14.92 37.27
CA LEU A 155 -15.28 13.54 36.79
C LEU A 155 -14.56 12.68 37.85
N LEU A 156 -15.23 12.46 38.99
CA LEU A 156 -14.70 11.79 40.19
C LEU A 156 -14.14 10.37 39.96
N GLY A 157 -14.60 9.70 38.90
CA GLY A 157 -14.12 8.37 38.50
C GLY A 157 -12.78 8.37 37.75
N LEU A 158 -12.35 9.52 37.24
CA LEU A 158 -11.32 9.62 36.21
C LEU A 158 -9.93 9.28 36.76
N ARG A 159 -9.24 8.39 36.05
CA ARG A 159 -7.89 7.91 36.39
C ARG A 159 -6.87 8.19 35.31
N THR A 160 -7.29 8.18 34.05
CA THR A 160 -6.42 8.39 32.90
C THR A 160 -6.99 9.51 32.05
N LEU A 161 -6.18 10.54 31.81
CA LEU A 161 -6.56 11.68 30.99
C LEU A 161 -5.46 11.97 29.97
N HIS A 162 -5.83 11.99 28.69
CA HIS A 162 -4.94 12.36 27.59
C HIS A 162 -5.43 13.66 26.93
N LEU A 163 -4.55 14.66 26.90
CA LEU A 163 -4.78 16.00 26.40
C LEU A 163 -3.65 16.47 25.47
N ALA A 164 -2.98 15.53 24.82
CA ALA A 164 -1.88 15.85 23.93
C ALA A 164 -2.36 16.74 22.77
N TYR A 165 -1.56 17.71 22.36
CA TYR A 165 -1.86 18.64 21.26
C TYR A 165 -3.12 19.51 21.48
N THR A 166 -3.52 19.77 22.71
CA THR A 166 -4.61 20.71 23.05
C THR A 166 -4.07 22.10 23.44
N ASP A 167 -4.96 23.07 23.55
CA ASP A 167 -4.75 24.44 24.09
C ASP A 167 -4.83 24.48 25.63
N LEU A 168 -4.45 23.39 26.32
CA LEU A 168 -4.47 23.29 27.78
C LEU A 168 -3.69 24.41 28.47
N THR A 169 -4.37 25.19 29.32
CA THR A 169 -3.80 26.27 30.13
C THR A 169 -3.45 25.80 31.55
N ASP A 170 -2.66 26.60 32.27
CA ASP A 170 -2.27 26.30 33.65
C ASP A 170 -3.48 26.22 34.61
N ASP A 171 -4.52 27.04 34.39
CA ASP A 171 -5.75 27.02 35.21
C ASP A 171 -6.54 25.72 35.05
N ILE A 172 -6.65 25.23 33.80
CA ILE A 172 -7.32 23.96 33.50
C ILE A 172 -6.48 22.80 34.06
N LEU A 173 -5.15 22.89 34.00
CA LEU A 173 -4.28 21.90 34.63
C LEU A 173 -4.48 21.84 36.16
N ASP A 174 -4.69 22.99 36.82
CA ASP A 174 -5.00 23.03 38.25
C ASP A 174 -6.32 22.30 38.57
N ASP A 175 -7.38 22.55 37.80
CA ASP A 175 -8.66 21.83 37.90
C ASP A 175 -8.49 20.31 37.68
N ILE A 176 -7.72 19.90 36.68
CA ILE A 176 -7.39 18.48 36.44
C ILE A 176 -6.65 17.87 37.62
N CYS A 177 -5.68 18.57 38.20
CA CYS A 177 -4.87 18.05 39.30
C CYS A 177 -5.64 17.91 40.61
N SER A 178 -6.82 18.53 40.72
CA SER A 178 -7.75 18.34 41.84
C SER A 178 -8.54 17.01 41.79
N LEU A 179 -8.45 16.27 40.68
CA LEU A 179 -9.12 14.97 40.52
C LEU A 179 -8.67 13.95 41.58
N PRO A 180 -9.59 13.31 42.31
CA PRO A 180 -9.26 12.50 43.48
C PRO A 180 -8.58 11.16 43.15
N ARG A 181 -8.66 10.71 41.90
CA ARG A 181 -8.19 9.39 41.45
C ARG A 181 -7.27 9.44 40.24
N LEU A 182 -6.74 10.62 39.89
CA LEU A 182 -5.87 10.77 38.74
C LEU A 182 -4.57 9.97 38.94
N GLU A 183 -4.34 9.00 38.06
CA GLU A 183 -3.19 8.09 38.07
C GLU A 183 -2.30 8.28 36.83
N SER A 184 -2.84 8.69 35.69
CA SER A 184 -2.10 8.88 34.44
C SER A 184 -2.55 10.15 33.73
N LEU A 185 -1.58 11.00 33.39
CA LEU A 185 -1.81 12.27 32.71
C LEU A 185 -0.86 12.43 31.53
N ASP A 186 -1.41 12.74 30.36
CA ASP A 186 -0.66 13.13 29.17
C ASP A 186 -1.02 14.57 28.78
N ILE A 187 -0.03 15.45 28.85
CA ILE A 187 -0.11 16.89 28.52
C ILE A 187 0.86 17.27 27.41
N SER A 188 1.26 16.29 26.59
CA SER A 188 2.27 16.49 25.54
C SER A 188 1.86 17.57 24.54
N CYS A 189 2.81 18.35 24.03
CA CYS A 189 2.55 19.37 23.02
C CYS A 189 1.48 20.40 23.42
N THR A 190 1.32 20.69 24.71
CA THR A 190 0.41 21.74 25.22
C THR A 190 1.17 23.05 25.53
N PRO A 191 0.50 24.20 25.65
CA PRO A 191 1.11 25.47 26.05
C PRO A 191 1.25 25.63 27.58
N VAL A 192 1.12 24.56 28.37
CA VAL A 192 1.31 24.60 29.82
C VAL A 192 2.68 25.20 30.17
N SER A 193 2.67 26.22 31.02
CA SER A 193 3.86 26.97 31.42
C SER A 193 4.39 26.56 32.79
N ASN A 194 3.51 26.04 33.65
CA ASN A 194 3.84 25.72 35.05
C ASN A 194 3.24 24.39 35.51
N LEU A 195 4.09 23.48 35.99
CA LEU A 195 3.71 22.15 36.47
C LEU A 195 3.45 22.08 37.99
N SER A 196 3.43 23.20 38.72
CA SER A 196 3.23 23.21 40.18
C SER A 196 1.90 22.59 40.61
N ALA A 197 0.87 22.62 39.75
CA ALA A 197 -0.43 21.98 39.99
C ALA A 197 -0.32 20.47 40.27
N LEU A 198 0.68 19.79 39.69
CA LEU A 198 0.92 18.36 39.90
C LEU A 198 1.17 18.00 41.38
N LEU A 199 1.55 18.97 42.21
CA LEU A 199 1.72 18.77 43.65
C LEU A 199 0.42 18.37 44.35
N GLN A 200 -0.75 18.72 43.79
CA GLN A 200 -2.05 18.32 44.32
C GLN A 200 -2.28 16.81 44.20
N CYS A 201 -1.81 16.20 43.10
CA CYS A 201 -1.96 14.77 42.80
C CYS A 201 -0.68 13.94 43.08
N LYS A 202 0.28 14.49 43.84
CA LYS A 202 1.61 13.88 44.10
C LYS A 202 1.60 12.46 44.67
N ASN A 203 0.52 12.09 45.37
CA ASN A 203 0.36 10.77 46.00
C ASN A 203 -0.39 9.76 45.12
N SER A 204 -1.09 10.22 44.08
CA SER A 204 -1.91 9.37 43.21
C SER A 204 -1.32 9.21 41.80
N LEU A 205 -0.62 10.22 41.30
CA LEU A 205 -0.08 10.24 39.94
C LEU A 205 1.04 9.21 39.79
N ARG A 206 0.83 8.24 38.89
CA ARG A 206 1.75 7.13 38.59
C ARG A 206 2.42 7.28 37.22
N SER A 207 1.79 7.98 36.28
CA SER A 207 2.30 8.18 34.93
C SER A 207 2.11 9.63 34.51
N LEU A 208 3.19 10.27 34.08
CA LEU A 208 3.17 11.61 33.50
C LEU A 208 3.88 11.57 32.15
N ILE A 209 3.17 11.99 31.10
CA ILE A 209 3.73 12.21 29.77
C ILE A 209 3.68 13.71 29.49
N ALA A 210 4.86 14.33 29.46
CA ALA A 210 5.07 15.75 29.23
C ALA A 210 6.02 15.94 28.04
N HIS A 211 5.76 15.22 26.95
CA HIS A 211 6.57 15.29 25.74
C HIS A 211 6.37 16.67 25.08
N ARG A 212 7.48 17.38 24.83
CA ARG A 212 7.50 18.70 24.16
C ARG A 212 6.42 19.67 24.65
N LEU A 213 6.49 20.10 25.92
CA LEU A 213 5.68 21.23 26.39
C LEU A 213 6.11 22.53 25.69
N ARG A 214 5.18 23.20 25.01
CA ARG A 214 5.50 24.29 24.06
C ARG A 214 5.93 25.60 24.72
N GLN A 215 5.51 25.83 25.97
CA GLN A 215 5.72 27.11 26.68
C GLN A 215 6.16 26.92 28.13
N LEU A 216 6.75 25.76 28.47
CA LEU A 216 7.20 25.46 29.83
C LEU A 216 8.22 26.51 30.28
N ASN A 217 7.82 27.37 31.21
CA ASN A 217 8.62 28.49 31.71
C ASN A 217 8.84 28.33 33.21
N MET A 218 9.65 27.35 33.56
CA MET A 218 10.05 27.07 34.94
C MET A 218 11.55 26.97 35.03
N SER A 219 12.15 27.56 36.06
CA SER A 219 13.56 27.34 36.33
C SER A 219 13.83 25.85 36.57
N PRO A 220 15.01 25.33 36.18
CA PRO A 220 15.35 23.93 36.38
C PRO A 220 15.18 23.44 37.83
N SER A 221 15.59 24.28 38.79
CA SER A 221 15.46 23.99 40.22
C SER A 221 14.00 23.87 40.68
N ARG A 222 13.10 24.72 40.16
CA ARG A 222 11.68 24.68 40.52
C ARG A 222 10.99 23.48 39.90
N LEU A 223 11.31 23.15 38.64
CA LEU A 223 10.76 21.97 37.98
C LEU A 223 11.24 20.68 38.66
N LEU A 224 12.53 20.57 38.95
CA LEU A 224 13.09 19.45 39.70
C LEU A 224 12.44 19.31 41.08
N PHE A 225 12.19 20.42 41.79
CA PHE A 225 11.46 20.40 43.05
C PHE A 225 10.08 19.76 42.88
N VAL A 226 9.29 20.18 41.89
CA VAL A 226 7.97 19.58 41.63
C VAL A 226 8.08 18.07 41.39
N LEU A 227 8.96 17.66 40.47
CA LEU A 227 9.17 16.24 40.15
C LEU A 227 9.60 15.43 41.38
N SER A 228 10.47 16.00 42.23
CA SER A 228 10.94 15.33 43.46
C SER A 228 9.84 15.01 44.47
N GLN A 229 8.70 15.72 44.41
CA GLN A 229 7.58 15.48 45.31
C GLN A 229 6.64 14.38 44.82
N LEU A 230 6.74 13.94 43.56
CA LEU A 230 5.87 12.95 42.94
C LEU A 230 6.32 11.51 43.30
N ASN A 231 6.26 11.16 44.58
CA ASN A 231 6.82 9.90 45.10
C ASN A 231 6.14 8.63 44.55
N ALA A 232 4.88 8.73 44.12
CA ALA A 232 4.12 7.64 43.53
C ALA A 232 4.39 7.44 42.03
N LEU A 233 5.13 8.35 41.39
CA LEU A 233 5.37 8.34 39.95
C LEU A 233 6.26 7.16 39.55
N ARG A 234 5.77 6.38 38.59
CA ARG A 234 6.42 5.18 38.06
C ARG A 234 6.90 5.37 36.63
N HIS A 235 6.17 6.18 35.85
CA HIS A 235 6.47 6.48 34.46
C HIS A 235 6.57 8.00 34.29
N LEU A 236 7.73 8.45 33.83
CA LEU A 236 7.97 9.83 33.46
C LEU A 236 8.47 9.88 32.02
N ASP A 237 7.73 10.56 31.15
CA ASP A 237 8.22 10.95 29.84
C ASP A 237 8.40 12.47 29.82
N PHE A 238 9.65 12.90 29.69
CA PHE A 238 10.06 14.29 29.57
C PHE A 238 10.89 14.50 28.29
N SER A 239 10.61 13.68 27.27
CA SER A 239 11.26 13.71 25.97
C SER A 239 10.90 14.96 25.17
N ASP A 240 11.75 15.30 24.21
CA ASP A 240 11.63 16.52 23.43
C ASP A 240 12.31 16.37 22.08
N ASP A 241 11.52 16.28 21.03
CA ASP A 241 11.98 16.02 19.66
C ASP A 241 12.19 17.31 18.85
N ARG A 242 12.36 18.48 19.49
CA ARG A 242 12.56 19.79 18.80
C ARG A 242 13.62 19.73 17.70
N LEU A 243 13.31 20.42 16.59
CA LEU A 243 14.25 20.61 15.49
C LEU A 243 15.27 21.69 15.88
N PRO A 244 16.54 21.60 15.42
CA PRO A 244 17.59 22.55 15.78
C PRO A 244 17.33 24.02 15.44
N ALA A 245 16.30 24.34 14.64
CA ALA A 245 16.00 25.70 14.21
C ALA A 245 15.33 26.58 15.29
N GLU A 246 14.88 26.02 16.42
CA GLU A 246 14.19 26.73 17.52
C GLU A 246 15.14 26.98 18.72
N ASP A 247 16.33 27.50 18.42
CA ASP A 247 17.59 27.28 19.16
C ASP A 247 17.80 28.08 20.49
N THR A 248 16.74 28.44 21.23
CA THR A 248 16.93 29.18 22.51
C THR A 248 16.22 28.63 23.74
N ASP A 249 15.17 27.83 23.60
CA ASP A 249 14.22 27.54 24.71
C ASP A 249 14.32 26.11 25.29
N GLY A 250 15.37 25.36 24.95
CA GLY A 250 15.54 23.96 25.39
C GLY A 250 16.57 23.68 26.48
N ARG A 251 17.39 24.68 26.81
CA ARG A 251 18.50 24.53 27.78
C ARG A 251 18.01 24.18 29.18
N ASP A 252 16.87 24.74 29.60
CA ASP A 252 16.34 24.49 30.94
C ASP A 252 15.81 23.05 31.08
N GLY A 253 15.14 22.52 30.05
CA GLY A 253 14.69 21.13 30.04
C GLY A 253 15.84 20.13 30.01
N ASP A 254 16.90 20.46 29.28
CA ASP A 254 18.15 19.70 29.23
C ASP A 254 18.87 19.69 30.58
N GLU A 255 18.92 20.84 31.26
CA GLU A 255 19.47 20.96 32.61
C GLU A 255 18.66 20.16 33.64
N VAL A 256 17.33 20.13 33.52
CA VAL A 256 16.48 19.29 34.39
C VAL A 256 16.73 17.81 34.12
N ALA A 257 16.85 17.39 32.87
CA ALA A 257 17.18 16.01 32.52
C ALA A 257 18.53 15.59 33.12
N ARG A 258 19.54 16.49 33.06
CA ARG A 258 20.84 16.29 33.70
C ARG A 258 20.73 16.16 35.22
N GLN A 259 20.04 17.09 35.88
CA GLN A 259 19.84 17.08 37.33
C GLN A 259 19.03 15.87 37.82
N LEU A 260 18.08 15.36 37.03
CA LEU A 260 17.33 14.13 37.34
C LEU A 260 18.25 12.90 37.35
N LEU A 261 19.22 12.84 36.43
CA LEU A 261 20.16 11.73 36.35
C LEU A 261 21.27 11.81 37.39
N GLU A 262 21.76 13.01 37.71
CA GLU A 262 22.72 13.24 38.79
C GLU A 262 22.10 13.19 40.18
N GLY A 263 20.77 13.32 40.25
CA GLY A 263 20.00 13.30 41.48
C GLY A 263 20.10 11.98 42.24
N SER A 264 19.88 12.04 43.55
CA SER A 264 19.88 10.84 44.40
C SER A 264 18.74 9.88 44.01
N SER A 265 18.87 8.61 44.41
CA SER A 265 17.80 7.60 44.26
C SER A 265 16.53 7.92 45.08
N GLN A 266 16.56 8.96 45.92
CA GLN A 266 15.39 9.44 46.66
C GLN A 266 14.47 10.31 45.79
N ILE A 267 14.96 10.88 44.68
CA ILE A 267 14.13 11.59 43.71
C ILE A 267 13.39 10.55 42.88
N LEU A 268 12.05 10.60 42.84
CA LEU A 268 11.22 9.62 42.12
C LEU A 268 11.53 8.16 42.52
N PRO A 269 11.34 7.78 43.80
CA PRO A 269 11.78 6.49 44.33
C PRO A 269 11.04 5.29 43.71
N SER A 270 9.85 5.50 43.15
CA SER A 270 9.01 4.46 42.52
C SER A 270 9.21 4.32 41.01
N LEU A 271 10.16 5.07 40.42
CA LEU A 271 10.35 5.17 38.98
C LEU A 271 10.82 3.85 38.37
N VAL A 272 10.09 3.37 37.37
CA VAL A 272 10.44 2.16 36.59
C VAL A 272 10.65 2.48 35.11
N SER A 273 10.23 3.65 34.66
CA SER A 273 10.28 4.05 33.25
C SER A 273 10.58 5.53 33.15
N LEU A 274 11.67 5.87 32.47
CA LEU A 274 12.07 7.25 32.23
C LEU A 274 12.33 7.45 30.74
N ASP A 275 11.73 8.47 30.14
CA ASP A 275 12.04 8.88 28.76
C ASP A 275 12.63 10.30 28.74
N LEU A 276 13.87 10.40 28.28
CA LEU A 276 14.60 11.66 28.09
C LEU A 276 15.03 11.83 26.62
N SER A 277 14.38 11.13 25.70
CA SER A 277 14.75 11.17 24.29
C SER A 277 14.76 12.61 23.77
N GLY A 278 15.79 12.95 22.99
CA GLY A 278 16.04 14.26 22.42
C GLY A 278 16.68 15.30 23.36
N ARG A 279 16.88 14.99 24.65
CA ARG A 279 17.63 15.84 25.60
C ARG A 279 19.14 15.65 25.42
N LYS A 280 19.89 16.71 25.11
CA LYS A 280 21.29 16.60 24.61
C LYS A 280 22.38 16.79 25.67
N MET A 281 22.08 17.40 26.82
CA MET A 281 23.09 17.79 27.84
C MET A 281 23.24 16.77 28.97
N ILE A 282 23.34 15.48 28.66
CA ILE A 282 23.48 14.44 29.68
C ILE A 282 24.88 13.81 29.58
N GLY A 283 25.58 13.70 30.72
CA GLY A 283 26.89 13.03 30.79
C GLY A 283 26.79 11.52 31.03
N GLU A 284 27.69 10.74 30.43
CA GLU A 284 27.74 9.28 30.60
C GLU A 284 27.89 8.84 32.07
N ALA A 285 28.66 9.58 32.86
CA ALA A 285 28.87 9.27 34.28
C ALA A 285 27.57 9.39 35.10
N ALA A 286 26.74 10.40 34.81
CA ALA A 286 25.45 10.58 35.45
C ALA A 286 24.47 9.46 35.06
N LEU A 287 24.46 9.08 33.78
CA LEU A 287 23.67 7.94 33.31
C LEU A 287 24.07 6.64 34.02
N ALA A 288 25.37 6.36 34.13
CA ALA A 288 25.85 5.15 34.80
C ALA A 288 25.40 5.10 36.27
N ALA A 289 25.64 6.18 37.03
CA ALA A 289 25.21 6.28 38.42
C ALA A 289 23.68 6.16 38.59
N PHE A 290 22.91 6.77 37.69
CA PHE A 290 21.45 6.70 37.72
C PHE A 290 20.94 5.28 37.56
N VAL A 291 21.49 4.54 36.61
CA VAL A 291 21.02 3.18 36.28
C VAL A 291 21.50 2.16 37.33
N GLU A 292 22.74 2.28 37.79
CA GLU A 292 23.30 1.43 38.86
C GLU A 292 22.51 1.57 40.18
N SER A 293 22.06 2.79 40.49
CA SER A 293 21.27 3.07 41.70
C SER A 293 19.80 2.62 41.61
N ARG A 294 19.33 2.17 40.42
CA ARG A 294 17.91 1.86 40.15
C ARG A 294 17.74 0.51 39.43
N SER A 295 17.90 -0.58 40.16
CA SER A 295 17.73 -1.94 39.62
C SER A 295 16.31 -2.29 39.16
N GLY A 296 15.29 -1.52 39.56
CA GLY A 296 13.89 -1.71 39.19
C GLY A 296 13.47 -1.06 37.87
N LEU A 297 14.40 -0.40 37.17
CA LEU A 297 14.12 0.28 35.91
C LEU A 297 13.88 -0.75 34.79
N ILE A 298 12.73 -0.66 34.12
CA ILE A 298 12.34 -1.53 33.01
C ILE A 298 12.45 -0.83 31.65
N PHE A 299 12.47 0.51 31.65
CA PHE A 299 12.55 1.30 30.43
C PHE A 299 13.39 2.57 30.62
N LEU A 300 14.23 2.86 29.63
CA LEU A 300 14.97 4.11 29.53
C LEU A 300 14.99 4.65 28.10
N GLY A 301 14.40 5.82 27.88
CA GLY A 301 14.37 6.48 26.59
C GLY A 301 15.57 7.42 26.39
N LEU A 302 16.47 7.06 25.47
CA LEU A 302 17.72 7.78 25.17
C LEU A 302 17.86 8.09 23.68
N PHE A 303 16.77 8.03 22.92
CA PHE A 303 16.81 8.27 21.49
C PHE A 303 17.21 9.73 21.20
N ALA A 304 18.15 9.98 20.29
CA ALA A 304 18.64 11.32 19.97
C ALA A 304 19.27 12.11 21.16
N THR A 305 19.77 11.43 22.19
CA THR A 305 20.51 12.06 23.32
C THR A 305 22.02 11.99 23.18
N GLY A 306 22.53 11.11 22.30
CA GLY A 306 23.97 10.80 22.18
C GLY A 306 24.49 9.79 23.21
N LEU A 307 23.66 9.26 24.11
CA LEU A 307 24.09 8.36 25.18
C LEU A 307 23.72 6.90 25.01
N SER A 308 22.93 6.59 23.99
CA SER A 308 22.38 5.25 23.79
C SER A 308 23.45 4.16 23.54
N SER A 309 24.69 4.56 23.21
CA SER A 309 25.85 3.68 23.04
C SER A 309 26.65 3.41 24.32
N SER A 310 26.24 3.95 25.47
CA SER A 310 26.98 3.79 26.73
C SER A 310 27.09 2.31 27.14
N HIS A 311 28.30 1.88 27.52
CA HIS A 311 28.60 0.49 27.89
C HIS A 311 27.76 -0.01 29.08
N VAL A 312 27.37 0.86 30.01
CA VAL A 312 26.56 0.48 31.18
C VAL A 312 25.24 -0.19 30.77
N LEU A 313 24.66 0.23 29.64
CA LEU A 313 23.39 -0.26 29.12
C LEU A 313 23.49 -1.70 28.62
N THR A 314 24.66 -2.11 28.11
CA THR A 314 24.88 -3.47 27.58
C THR A 314 24.82 -4.56 28.66
N SER A 315 25.06 -4.19 29.92
CA SER A 315 25.07 -5.13 31.05
C SER A 315 23.66 -5.47 31.56
N LEU A 316 22.62 -4.74 31.12
CA LEU A 316 21.28 -4.75 31.73
C LEU A 316 20.24 -5.42 30.84
N ARG A 317 20.18 -6.76 30.92
CA ARG A 317 19.32 -7.58 30.04
C ARG A 317 17.82 -7.31 30.13
N ASN A 318 17.33 -6.80 31.28
CA ASN A 318 15.90 -6.55 31.51
C ASN A 318 15.48 -5.11 31.18
N LEU A 319 16.43 -4.23 30.86
CA LEU A 319 16.16 -2.82 30.57
C LEU A 319 15.91 -2.64 29.08
N LYS A 320 14.70 -2.22 28.71
CA LYS A 320 14.43 -1.77 27.34
C LYS A 320 14.93 -0.35 27.15
N VAL A 321 15.64 -0.11 26.05
CA VAL A 321 16.23 1.19 25.74
C VAL A 321 15.78 1.64 24.35
N THR A 322 15.30 2.87 24.19
CA THR A 322 15.24 3.53 22.86
C THR A 322 16.52 4.31 22.64
N GLY A 323 17.02 4.27 21.41
CA GLY A 323 18.37 4.74 21.11
C GLY A 323 18.77 4.53 19.65
N GLU A 324 20.00 4.90 19.35
CA GLU A 324 20.55 4.89 17.98
C GLU A 324 21.74 3.92 17.86
N ALA A 325 22.12 3.22 18.94
CA ALA A 325 23.35 2.43 18.97
C ALA A 325 23.23 1.06 18.30
N ASN A 326 22.03 0.50 18.21
CA ASN A 326 21.80 -0.82 17.59
C ASN A 326 20.34 -0.99 17.15
N GLU A 327 20.12 -2.08 16.41
CA GLU A 327 18.83 -2.51 15.87
C GLU A 327 17.71 -2.57 16.92
N ASN A 328 17.95 -3.21 18.08
CA ASN A 328 16.95 -3.36 19.13
C ASN A 328 16.45 -2.01 19.65
N GLN A 329 17.38 -1.06 19.83
CA GLN A 329 17.06 0.28 20.30
C GLN A 329 16.26 1.09 19.27
N VAL A 330 16.63 0.99 17.99
CA VAL A 330 15.93 1.67 16.88
C VAL A 330 14.52 1.08 16.70
N CYS A 331 14.40 -0.24 16.75
CA CYS A 331 13.10 -0.92 16.68
C CYS A 331 12.20 -0.56 17.87
N GLU A 332 12.75 -0.51 19.09
CA GLU A 332 11.99 -0.07 20.27
C GLU A 332 11.55 1.40 20.14
N ALA A 333 12.38 2.26 19.53
CA ALA A 333 12.01 3.66 19.24
C ALA A 333 10.83 3.73 18.28
N LEU A 334 10.85 2.98 17.17
CA LEU A 334 9.73 2.91 16.22
C LEU A 334 8.44 2.36 16.86
N ARG A 335 8.55 1.39 17.78
CA ARG A 335 7.39 0.85 18.51
C ARG A 335 6.74 1.85 19.46
N ARG A 336 7.54 2.71 20.11
CA ARG A 336 7.06 3.62 21.16
C ARG A 336 6.66 4.99 20.65
N TYR A 337 7.34 5.48 19.62
CA TYR A 337 7.19 6.85 19.15
C TYR A 337 6.32 6.94 17.90
N THR A 338 5.39 6.01 17.69
CA THR A 338 4.58 5.88 16.45
C THR A 338 3.89 7.16 16.01
N GLU A 339 3.50 8.03 16.95
CA GLU A 339 2.81 9.30 16.67
C GLU A 339 3.75 10.52 16.63
N ARG A 340 5.06 10.35 16.93
CA ARG A 340 6.05 11.43 17.03
C ARG A 340 6.89 11.48 15.76
N GLU A 341 6.40 12.21 14.76
CA GLU A 341 6.95 12.27 13.40
C GLU A 341 8.49 12.46 13.37
N CYS A 342 9.04 13.37 14.17
CA CYS A 342 10.48 13.65 14.19
C CYS A 342 11.31 12.46 14.70
N PHE A 343 10.86 11.78 15.76
CA PHE A 343 11.51 10.56 16.24
C PHE A 343 11.35 9.41 15.26
N VAL A 344 10.17 9.23 14.65
CA VAL A 344 9.95 8.22 13.61
C VAL A 344 10.89 8.44 12.43
N GLN A 345 10.96 9.67 11.91
CA GLN A 345 11.85 10.03 10.82
C GLN A 345 13.31 9.70 11.15
N LYS A 346 13.80 10.14 12.31
CA LYS A 346 15.18 9.87 12.75
C LYS A 346 15.43 8.38 12.95
N ALA A 347 14.50 7.64 13.52
CA ALA A 347 14.62 6.21 13.74
C ALA A 347 14.66 5.45 12.40
N LEU A 348 13.84 5.84 11.42
CA LEU A 348 13.90 5.32 10.06
C LEU A 348 15.24 5.63 9.38
N ILE A 349 15.84 6.80 9.61
CA ILE A 349 17.18 7.12 9.07
C ILE A 349 18.24 6.15 9.63
N GLN A 350 18.18 5.84 10.92
CA GLN A 350 19.09 4.86 11.51
C GLN A 350 18.79 3.44 11.00
N LEU A 351 17.52 3.07 10.88
CA LEU A 351 17.12 1.77 10.34
C LEU A 351 17.56 1.59 8.89
N TYR A 352 17.48 2.64 8.07
CA TYR A 352 17.98 2.62 6.69
C TYR A 352 19.46 2.23 6.64
N ARG A 353 20.29 2.82 7.52
CA ARG A 353 21.72 2.47 7.62
C ARG A 353 21.92 1.01 7.99
N LEU A 354 21.15 0.51 8.95
CA LEU A 354 21.22 -0.88 9.43
C LEU A 354 20.74 -1.90 8.38
N THR A 355 19.87 -1.51 7.46
CA THR A 355 19.27 -2.39 6.46
C THR A 355 19.96 -2.35 5.09
N THR A 356 20.98 -1.50 4.90
CA THR A 356 21.63 -1.32 3.59
C THR A 356 22.26 -2.63 3.07
N ASP A 357 22.80 -3.45 3.98
CA ASP A 357 23.45 -4.72 3.69
C ASP A 357 22.64 -5.91 4.28
N ALA A 358 21.31 -5.84 4.21
CA ALA A 358 20.45 -6.88 4.76
C ALA A 358 20.51 -8.17 3.91
N ASP A 359 21.05 -9.24 4.48
CA ASP A 359 21.16 -10.56 3.82
C ASP A 359 20.09 -11.56 4.28
N MET A 360 19.28 -11.20 5.27
CA MET A 360 18.24 -12.07 5.85
C MET A 360 16.90 -11.35 5.93
N ALA A 361 15.81 -12.11 5.71
CA ALA A 361 14.46 -11.58 5.82
C ALA A 361 14.14 -11.14 7.26
N GLN A 362 13.72 -9.88 7.41
CA GLN A 362 13.40 -9.24 8.70
C GLN A 362 11.94 -8.78 8.74
N PRO A 363 10.97 -9.68 8.93
CA PRO A 363 9.54 -9.35 8.90
C PRO A 363 9.16 -8.33 9.98
N ASP A 364 9.70 -8.46 11.19
CA ASP A 364 9.42 -7.55 12.31
C ASP A 364 9.84 -6.10 11.99
N MET A 365 10.96 -5.90 11.28
CA MET A 365 11.39 -4.56 10.89
C MET A 365 10.51 -3.98 9.81
N LEU A 366 10.16 -4.78 8.81
CA LEU A 366 9.27 -4.34 7.75
C LEU A 366 7.91 -3.95 8.34
N GLU A 367 7.37 -4.71 9.30
CA GLU A 367 6.15 -4.33 10.03
C GLU A 367 6.27 -2.96 10.72
N LEU A 368 7.40 -2.66 11.35
CA LEU A 368 7.64 -1.35 11.98
C LEU A 368 7.70 -0.22 10.96
N VAL A 369 8.36 -0.44 9.81
CA VAL A 369 8.42 0.54 8.72
C VAL A 369 7.02 0.81 8.16
N LEU A 370 6.23 -0.24 7.93
CA LEU A 370 4.84 -0.09 7.48
C LEU A 370 3.95 0.58 8.54
N GLY A 371 4.19 0.31 9.82
CA GLY A 371 3.54 1.00 10.93
C GLY A 371 3.82 2.50 10.89
N ALA A 372 5.07 2.89 10.73
CA ALA A 372 5.48 4.29 10.59
C ALA A 372 4.81 5.00 9.39
N MET A 373 4.73 4.34 8.24
CA MET A 373 4.02 4.88 7.06
C MET A 373 2.52 5.06 7.33
N LYS A 374 1.88 4.11 8.02
CA LYS A 374 0.46 4.17 8.36
C LYS A 374 0.13 5.25 9.38
N SER A 375 1.00 5.50 10.36
CA SER A 375 0.81 6.56 11.35
C SER A 375 1.04 7.96 10.78
N HIS A 376 1.83 8.09 9.69
CA HIS A 376 2.16 9.38 9.09
C HIS A 376 1.93 9.42 7.57
N PRO A 377 0.69 9.18 7.09
CA PRO A 377 0.40 8.98 5.66
C PRO A 377 0.69 10.20 4.77
N SER A 378 0.66 11.40 5.36
CA SER A 378 0.90 12.67 4.66
C SER A 378 2.30 13.25 4.90
N SER A 379 3.15 12.60 5.70
CA SER A 379 4.51 13.10 5.96
C SER A 379 5.46 12.67 4.85
N LEU A 380 5.86 13.64 4.02
CA LEU A 380 6.89 13.43 3.01
C LEU A 380 8.22 12.95 3.65
N HIS A 381 8.59 13.52 4.79
CA HIS A 381 9.83 13.21 5.49
C HIS A 381 9.90 11.75 5.95
N VAL A 382 8.80 11.22 6.48
CA VAL A 382 8.69 9.81 6.87
C VAL A 382 8.70 8.92 5.64
N HIS A 383 7.87 9.20 4.64
CA HIS A 383 7.75 8.36 3.45
C HIS A 383 9.03 8.32 2.60
N LEU A 384 9.80 9.42 2.56
CA LEU A 384 11.08 9.48 1.86
C LEU A 384 12.07 8.41 2.35
N VAL A 385 12.17 8.24 3.66
CA VAL A 385 13.10 7.29 4.28
C VAL A 385 12.47 5.91 4.40
N ALA A 386 11.19 5.82 4.78
CA ALA A 386 10.48 4.56 4.91
C ALA A 386 10.47 3.76 3.60
N THR A 387 10.23 4.40 2.46
CA THR A 387 10.26 3.73 1.15
C THR A 387 11.65 3.21 0.78
N ALA A 388 12.72 3.87 1.23
CA ALA A 388 14.09 3.37 1.07
C ALA A 388 14.35 2.14 1.95
N CYS A 389 13.90 2.15 3.20
CA CYS A 389 13.96 0.97 4.07
C CYS A 389 13.16 -0.20 3.48
N VAL A 390 11.96 0.06 2.95
CA VAL A 390 11.15 -0.97 2.28
C VAL A 390 11.93 -1.60 1.13
N PHE A 391 12.52 -0.79 0.25
CA PHE A 391 13.33 -1.32 -0.85
C PHE A 391 14.46 -2.23 -0.36
N ASN A 392 15.23 -1.78 0.64
CA ASN A 392 16.32 -2.57 1.21
C ASN A 392 15.83 -3.91 1.81
N LEU A 393 14.65 -3.89 2.45
CA LEU A 393 14.06 -5.05 3.12
C LEU A 393 13.28 -6.00 2.18
N THR A 394 13.05 -5.60 0.93
CA THR A 394 12.23 -6.36 -0.04
C THR A 394 12.92 -6.52 -1.40
N THR A 395 14.24 -6.70 -1.41
CA THR A 395 14.93 -7.22 -2.60
C THR A 395 14.42 -8.62 -2.94
N GLN A 396 14.64 -9.10 -4.18
CA GLN A 396 14.02 -10.33 -4.71
C GLN A 396 14.05 -11.51 -3.72
N ASP A 397 15.25 -11.92 -3.28
CA ASP A 397 15.43 -13.07 -2.39
C ASP A 397 14.80 -12.84 -1.01
N LEU A 398 14.87 -11.61 -0.49
CA LEU A 398 14.27 -11.25 0.79
C LEU A 398 12.74 -11.29 0.70
N ALA A 399 12.16 -10.77 -0.38
CA ALA A 399 10.71 -10.74 -0.59
C ALA A 399 10.14 -12.16 -0.69
N GLU A 400 10.84 -13.08 -1.37
CA GLU A 400 10.45 -14.50 -1.46
C GLU A 400 10.42 -15.19 -0.09
N ALA A 401 11.31 -14.82 0.82
CA ALA A 401 11.39 -15.35 2.18
C ALA A 401 10.39 -14.70 3.17
N MET A 402 9.65 -13.67 2.76
CA MET A 402 8.70 -12.94 3.62
C MET A 402 7.27 -13.52 3.56
N PRO A 403 6.46 -13.33 4.62
CA PRO A 403 5.04 -13.64 4.57
C PRO A 403 4.32 -12.88 3.46
N VAL A 404 3.52 -13.59 2.65
CA VAL A 404 2.77 -13.01 1.51
C VAL A 404 1.84 -11.89 1.95
N SER A 405 1.23 -11.99 3.14
CA SER A 405 0.36 -10.95 3.72
C SER A 405 1.13 -9.66 4.01
N LEU A 406 2.36 -9.78 4.50
CA LEU A 406 3.24 -8.65 4.78
C LEU A 406 3.65 -7.94 3.50
N ILE A 407 4.11 -8.67 2.48
CA ILE A 407 4.44 -8.11 1.17
C ILE A 407 3.22 -7.43 0.52
N ARG A 408 2.02 -8.01 0.65
CA ARG A 408 0.79 -7.36 0.17
C ARG A 408 0.55 -6.03 0.88
N SER A 409 0.70 -5.98 2.20
CA SER A 409 0.61 -4.72 2.95
C SER A 409 1.69 -3.72 2.52
N THR A 410 2.90 -4.19 2.21
CA THR A 410 3.98 -3.36 1.67
C THR A 410 3.58 -2.72 0.36
N ILE A 411 3.10 -3.51 -0.61
CA ILE A 411 2.65 -3.01 -1.91
C ILE A 411 1.55 -1.95 -1.72
N THR A 412 0.55 -2.21 -0.86
CA THR A 412 -0.49 -1.22 -0.56
C THR A 412 0.08 0.10 -0.05
N GLN A 413 1.08 0.07 0.83
CA GLN A 413 1.73 1.29 1.34
C GLN A 413 2.60 1.99 0.29
N LEU A 414 3.29 1.25 -0.58
CA LEU A 414 4.05 1.80 -1.70
C LEU A 414 3.14 2.52 -2.70
N LEU A 415 2.02 1.90 -3.08
CA LEU A 415 1.03 2.51 -3.98
C LEU A 415 0.39 3.75 -3.34
N HIS A 416 0.12 3.71 -2.03
CA HIS A 416 -0.34 4.88 -1.29
C HIS A 416 0.70 6.02 -1.34
N ALA A 417 1.98 5.72 -1.07
CA ALA A 417 3.06 6.70 -1.13
C ALA A 417 3.22 7.30 -2.54
N MET A 418 3.12 6.48 -3.59
CA MET A 418 3.17 6.94 -4.99
C MET A 418 2.01 7.91 -5.30
N LYS A 419 0.81 7.61 -4.80
CA LYS A 419 -0.39 8.44 -4.99
C LYS A 419 -0.31 9.75 -4.20
N THR A 420 0.20 9.72 -2.98
CA THR A 420 0.29 10.90 -2.09
C THR A 420 1.40 11.86 -2.52
N PHE A 421 2.53 11.34 -3.04
CA PHE A 421 3.71 12.14 -3.41
C PHE A 421 4.10 11.99 -4.89
N PRO A 422 3.20 12.29 -5.86
CA PRO A 422 3.43 12.02 -7.29
C PRO A 422 4.61 12.81 -7.88
N ASN A 423 4.87 14.01 -7.36
CA ASN A 423 5.92 14.91 -7.86
C ASN A 423 7.27 14.75 -7.14
N HIS A 424 7.35 13.84 -6.14
CA HIS A 424 8.57 13.68 -5.35
C HIS A 424 9.44 12.55 -5.90
N GLN A 425 10.41 12.90 -6.76
CA GLN A 425 11.22 11.96 -7.53
C GLN A 425 11.86 10.84 -6.70
N GLN A 426 12.41 11.15 -5.52
CA GLN A 426 13.08 10.13 -4.70
C GLN A 426 12.10 9.11 -4.10
N VAL A 427 10.87 9.53 -3.76
CA VAL A 427 9.84 8.61 -3.26
C VAL A 427 9.38 7.70 -4.40
N GLN A 428 9.14 8.28 -5.58
CA GLN A 428 8.77 7.51 -6.78
C GLN A 428 9.86 6.49 -7.15
N LYS A 429 11.14 6.92 -7.13
CA LYS A 429 12.30 6.04 -7.34
C LYS A 429 12.31 4.86 -6.38
N ASN A 430 12.21 5.11 -5.07
CA ASN A 430 12.23 4.05 -4.06
C ASN A 430 11.06 3.08 -4.24
N CYS A 431 9.85 3.60 -4.52
CA CYS A 431 8.68 2.77 -4.77
C CYS A 431 8.84 1.90 -6.02
N LEU A 432 9.32 2.46 -7.13
CA LEU A 432 9.58 1.71 -8.37
C LEU A 432 10.66 0.64 -8.15
N LEU A 433 11.71 0.95 -7.39
CA LEU A 433 12.77 0.00 -7.02
C LEU A 433 12.21 -1.19 -6.23
N ALA A 434 11.38 -0.94 -5.23
CA ALA A 434 10.74 -2.00 -4.46
C ALA A 434 9.73 -2.81 -5.29
N LEU A 435 8.95 -2.17 -6.17
CA LEU A 435 7.97 -2.84 -7.02
C LEU A 435 8.61 -3.65 -8.16
N CYS A 436 9.85 -3.37 -8.54
CA CYS A 436 10.53 -4.02 -9.67
C CYS A 436 10.97 -5.48 -9.38
N SER A 437 10.67 -6.02 -8.20
CA SER A 437 10.87 -7.45 -7.91
C SER A 437 9.93 -8.31 -8.76
N ASP A 438 10.49 -9.31 -9.46
CA ASP A 438 9.72 -10.25 -10.27
C ASP A 438 8.74 -11.06 -9.41
N TYR A 439 9.17 -11.49 -8.21
CA TYR A 439 8.28 -12.20 -7.28
C TYR A 439 7.07 -11.34 -6.89
N ILE A 440 7.31 -10.06 -6.58
CA ILE A 440 6.25 -9.10 -6.25
C ILE A 440 5.26 -8.96 -7.42
N LEU A 441 5.73 -8.74 -8.64
CA LEU A 441 4.84 -8.48 -9.78
C LEU A 441 4.11 -9.74 -10.27
N GLN A 442 4.76 -10.89 -10.21
CA GLN A 442 4.27 -12.15 -10.79
C GLN A 442 3.39 -12.93 -9.83
N ASP A 443 3.82 -13.10 -8.58
CA ASP A 443 3.29 -14.13 -7.66
C ASP A 443 2.43 -13.55 -6.54
N ILE A 444 2.67 -12.29 -6.14
CA ILE A 444 1.89 -11.66 -5.08
C ILE A 444 0.53 -11.18 -5.61
N PRO A 445 -0.59 -11.47 -4.91
CA PRO A 445 -1.88 -10.89 -5.25
C PRO A 445 -2.02 -9.47 -4.68
N PHE A 446 -2.19 -8.49 -5.56
CA PHE A 446 -2.47 -7.08 -5.26
C PHE A 446 -3.25 -6.41 -6.41
N ASP A 447 -3.66 -5.16 -6.21
CA ASP A 447 -4.35 -4.37 -7.24
C ASP A 447 -3.37 -3.92 -8.33
N ARG A 448 -3.22 -4.76 -9.36
CA ARG A 448 -2.32 -4.54 -10.50
C ARG A 448 -2.78 -3.37 -11.38
N TYR A 449 -4.08 -3.13 -11.46
CA TYR A 449 -4.63 -2.04 -12.26
C TYR A 449 -4.25 -0.68 -11.67
N VAL A 450 -4.43 -0.49 -10.35
CA VAL A 450 -4.01 0.74 -9.67
C VAL A 450 -2.50 0.94 -9.77
N ALA A 451 -1.71 -0.13 -9.63
CA ALA A 451 -0.26 -0.05 -9.82
C ALA A 451 0.11 0.39 -11.25
N ALA A 452 -0.51 -0.20 -12.28
CA ALA A 452 -0.27 0.18 -13.67
C ALA A 452 -0.60 1.67 -13.90
N MET A 453 -1.76 2.14 -13.44
CA MET A 453 -2.16 3.54 -13.57
C MET A 453 -1.17 4.50 -12.91
N LEU A 454 -0.67 4.18 -11.71
CA LEU A 454 0.29 5.04 -11.01
C LEU A 454 1.64 5.11 -11.74
N VAL A 455 2.15 3.97 -12.23
CA VAL A 455 3.43 3.92 -12.97
C VAL A 455 3.32 4.62 -14.32
N ILE A 456 2.18 4.49 -15.00
CA ILE A 456 1.90 5.16 -16.27
C ILE A 456 1.81 6.67 -16.09
N ASN A 457 1.06 7.13 -15.10
CA ASN A 457 0.98 8.56 -14.76
C ASN A 457 2.36 9.13 -14.42
N TRP A 458 3.20 8.36 -13.74
CA TRP A 458 4.58 8.78 -13.47
C TRP A 458 5.40 8.91 -14.77
N LEU A 459 5.34 7.91 -15.67
CA LEU A 459 6.05 7.92 -16.97
C LEU A 459 5.67 9.09 -17.87
N SER A 460 4.40 9.50 -17.86
CA SER A 460 3.92 10.60 -18.69
C SER A 460 4.43 11.98 -18.23
N ASN A 461 4.89 12.09 -16.97
CA ASN A 461 5.25 13.37 -16.36
C ASN A 461 6.76 13.54 -16.10
N HIS A 462 7.59 12.52 -16.36
CA HIS A 462 9.02 12.52 -15.98
C HIS A 462 9.93 12.01 -17.10
N GLN A 463 11.16 12.52 -17.14
CA GLN A 463 12.15 12.22 -18.20
C GLN A 463 13.43 11.54 -17.68
N ASP A 464 13.45 11.01 -16.46
CA ASP A 464 14.63 10.32 -15.92
C ASP A 464 14.85 8.97 -16.65
N PRO A 465 15.99 8.75 -17.34
CA PRO A 465 16.20 7.55 -18.15
C PRO A 465 16.28 6.25 -17.34
N THR A 466 16.81 6.30 -16.12
CA THR A 466 16.97 5.12 -15.26
C THR A 466 15.61 4.68 -14.76
N LEU A 467 14.84 5.62 -14.24
CA LEU A 467 13.49 5.36 -13.74
C LEU A 467 12.52 5.05 -14.87
N GLN A 468 12.70 5.63 -16.07
CA GLN A 468 11.94 5.25 -17.27
C GLN A 468 12.14 3.76 -17.59
N ARG A 469 13.38 3.27 -17.59
CA ARG A 469 13.66 1.83 -17.78
C ARG A 469 12.90 0.97 -16.78
N MET A 470 12.94 1.34 -15.50
CA MET A 470 12.27 0.60 -14.42
C MET A 470 10.75 0.62 -14.57
N ALA A 471 10.17 1.78 -14.82
CA ALA A 471 8.73 1.93 -14.95
C ALA A 471 8.18 1.17 -16.16
N VAL A 472 8.88 1.21 -17.31
CA VAL A 472 8.50 0.42 -18.50
C VAL A 472 8.63 -1.08 -18.23
N ALA A 473 9.66 -1.53 -17.50
CA ALA A 473 9.80 -2.93 -17.10
C ALA A 473 8.61 -3.39 -16.24
N VAL A 474 8.27 -2.62 -15.20
CA VAL A 474 7.10 -2.88 -14.32
C VAL A 474 5.81 -2.95 -15.14
N ILE A 475 5.55 -1.96 -16.02
CA ILE A 475 4.35 -1.94 -16.87
C ILE A 475 4.29 -3.16 -17.79
N SER A 476 5.42 -3.57 -18.38
CA SER A 476 5.46 -4.71 -19.31
C SER A 476 4.97 -6.01 -18.66
N ILE A 477 5.21 -6.18 -17.35
CA ILE A 477 4.73 -7.31 -16.55
C ILE A 477 3.28 -7.11 -16.11
N LEU A 478 2.95 -5.91 -15.61
CA LEU A 478 1.60 -5.62 -15.10
C LEU A 478 0.54 -5.80 -16.18
N VAL A 479 0.76 -5.23 -17.37
CA VAL A 479 -0.19 -5.31 -18.50
C VAL A 479 -0.47 -6.76 -18.89
N ALA A 480 0.52 -7.64 -18.86
CA ALA A 480 0.35 -9.07 -19.16
C ALA A 480 -0.53 -9.83 -18.16
N LYS A 481 -0.80 -9.23 -16.99
CA LYS A 481 -1.52 -9.84 -15.87
C LYS A 481 -2.86 -9.18 -15.59
N LEU A 482 -3.22 -8.13 -16.32
CA LEU A 482 -4.52 -7.47 -16.20
C LEU A 482 -5.65 -8.34 -16.76
N SER A 483 -6.84 -8.19 -16.20
CA SER A 483 -8.06 -8.74 -16.82
C SER A 483 -8.41 -8.01 -18.11
N LYS A 484 -9.22 -8.63 -18.98
CA LYS A 484 -9.66 -8.00 -20.23
C LYS A 484 -10.39 -6.68 -19.99
N GLU A 485 -11.18 -6.60 -18.92
CA GLU A 485 -11.90 -5.38 -18.53
C GLU A 485 -10.95 -4.26 -18.09
N GLU A 486 -9.90 -4.58 -17.36
CA GLU A 486 -8.88 -3.61 -16.92
C GLU A 486 -8.01 -3.16 -18.09
N THR A 487 -7.56 -4.09 -18.95
CA THR A 487 -6.81 -3.77 -20.17
C THR A 487 -7.64 -2.91 -21.11
N ALA A 488 -8.95 -3.18 -21.25
CA ALA A 488 -9.87 -2.34 -22.01
C ALA A 488 -9.89 -0.89 -21.51
N LYS A 489 -10.05 -0.70 -20.18
CA LYS A 489 -10.01 0.64 -19.58
C LYS A 489 -8.67 1.32 -19.80
N LEU A 490 -7.57 0.59 -19.65
CA LEU A 490 -6.22 1.14 -19.83
C LEU A 490 -5.97 1.54 -21.29
N SER A 491 -6.45 0.74 -22.25
CA SER A 491 -6.29 0.99 -23.69
C SER A 491 -7.03 2.21 -24.22
N GLN A 492 -7.95 2.79 -23.44
CA GLN A 492 -8.64 4.03 -23.79
C GLN A 492 -7.74 5.27 -23.58
N ASP A 493 -6.64 5.12 -22.84
CA ASP A 493 -5.68 6.20 -22.63
C ASP A 493 -4.72 6.33 -23.83
N VAL A 494 -5.11 7.20 -24.77
CA VAL A 494 -4.30 7.52 -25.95
C VAL A 494 -2.96 8.16 -25.58
N VAL A 495 -2.88 8.86 -24.45
CA VAL A 495 -1.62 9.50 -24.00
C VAL A 495 -0.62 8.43 -23.61
N PHE A 496 -1.06 7.39 -22.91
CA PHE A 496 -0.22 6.25 -22.56
C PHE A 496 0.31 5.52 -23.80
N MET A 497 -0.55 5.27 -24.80
CA MET A 497 -0.14 4.65 -26.06
C MET A 497 0.96 5.46 -26.76
N LYS A 498 0.75 6.79 -26.90
CA LYS A 498 1.74 7.69 -27.48
C LYS A 498 3.05 7.71 -26.70
N GLN A 499 2.98 7.66 -25.37
CA GLN A 499 4.17 7.66 -24.53
C GLN A 499 5.01 6.40 -24.73
N LEU A 500 4.40 5.21 -24.80
CA LEU A 500 5.13 3.97 -25.10
C LEU A 500 5.75 4.00 -26.51
N LEU A 501 5.02 4.49 -27.51
CA LEU A 501 5.53 4.64 -28.88
C LEU A 501 6.69 5.64 -28.94
N ALA A 502 6.60 6.77 -28.23
CA ALA A 502 7.68 7.74 -28.14
C ALA A 502 8.95 7.14 -27.51
N ILE A 503 8.80 6.27 -26.50
CA ILE A 503 9.93 5.53 -25.91
C ILE A 503 10.53 4.55 -26.92
N VAL A 504 9.69 3.81 -27.67
CA VAL A 504 10.17 2.92 -28.74
C VAL A 504 10.96 3.71 -29.77
N GLN A 505 10.42 4.82 -30.28
CA GLN A 505 11.09 5.69 -31.24
C GLN A 505 12.42 6.22 -30.69
N GLN A 506 12.41 6.81 -29.49
CA GLN A 506 13.59 7.36 -28.85
C GLN A 506 14.71 6.32 -28.70
N LYS A 507 14.38 5.10 -28.27
CA LYS A 507 15.37 4.05 -28.04
C LYS A 507 15.80 3.37 -29.34
N ALA A 508 14.90 3.19 -30.29
CA ALA A 508 15.23 2.60 -31.57
C ALA A 508 16.19 3.46 -32.39
N MET A 509 16.00 4.79 -32.40
CA MET A 509 16.86 5.76 -33.11
C MET A 509 18.33 5.74 -32.67
N VAL A 510 18.63 5.21 -31.47
CA VAL A 510 20.01 5.04 -31.01
C VAL A 510 20.74 3.94 -31.80
N GLY A 511 20.00 2.98 -32.37
CA GLY A 511 20.56 1.88 -33.17
C GLY A 511 21.30 0.81 -32.35
N VAL A 512 21.11 0.79 -31.03
CA VAL A 512 21.73 -0.20 -30.13
C VAL A 512 20.64 -0.92 -29.34
N VAL A 513 20.79 -2.24 -29.20
CA VAL A 513 19.87 -3.08 -28.44
C VAL A 513 19.78 -2.60 -26.99
N ASP A 514 18.60 -2.13 -26.59
CA ASP A 514 18.32 -1.55 -25.27
C ASP A 514 17.21 -2.36 -24.56
N SER A 515 17.37 -2.59 -23.25
CA SER A 515 16.38 -3.33 -22.46
C SER A 515 15.04 -2.59 -22.37
N THR A 516 15.06 -1.27 -22.29
CA THR A 516 13.86 -0.40 -22.27
C THR A 516 13.07 -0.53 -23.57
N LEU A 517 13.76 -0.61 -24.72
CA LEU A 517 13.13 -0.90 -26.00
C LEU A 517 12.40 -2.26 -25.96
N LYS A 518 13.08 -3.31 -25.49
CA LYS A 518 12.49 -4.65 -25.36
C LYS A 518 11.27 -4.65 -24.43
N PHE A 519 11.31 -3.92 -23.32
CA PHE A 519 10.17 -3.81 -22.39
C PHE A 519 9.02 -3.01 -22.99
N ALA A 520 9.29 -1.89 -23.68
CA ALA A 520 8.26 -1.07 -24.31
C ALA A 520 7.52 -1.85 -25.41
N LEU A 521 8.27 -2.57 -26.28
CA LEU A 521 7.68 -3.46 -27.29
C LEU A 521 6.85 -4.58 -26.64
N SER A 522 7.33 -5.16 -25.54
CA SER A 522 6.58 -6.21 -24.81
C SER A 522 5.30 -5.65 -24.18
N ALA A 523 5.34 -4.44 -23.62
CA ALA A 523 4.16 -3.78 -23.07
C ALA A 523 3.11 -3.52 -24.15
N LEU A 524 3.51 -2.99 -25.31
CA LEU A 524 2.61 -2.75 -26.45
C LEU A 524 2.01 -4.06 -27.00
N TRP A 525 2.83 -5.11 -27.14
CA TRP A 525 2.34 -6.41 -27.57
C TRP A 525 1.30 -6.98 -26.59
N ASN A 526 1.59 -6.97 -25.29
CA ASN A 526 0.64 -7.46 -24.26
C ASN A 526 -0.63 -6.60 -24.17
N LEU A 527 -0.53 -5.29 -24.43
CA LEU A 527 -1.66 -4.37 -24.38
C LEU A 527 -2.65 -4.58 -25.54
N THR A 528 -2.16 -5.09 -26.68
CA THR A 528 -2.95 -5.34 -27.89
C THR A 528 -3.48 -6.78 -27.97
N ASP A 529 -2.98 -7.69 -27.14
CA ASP A 529 -3.39 -9.09 -27.11
C ASP A 529 -4.87 -9.25 -26.77
N GLU A 530 -5.64 -9.89 -27.66
CA GLU A 530 -7.10 -10.01 -27.58
C GLU A 530 -7.86 -8.67 -27.35
N MET A 531 -7.27 -7.54 -27.73
CA MET A 531 -7.75 -6.19 -27.41
C MET A 531 -7.85 -5.26 -28.64
N PRO A 532 -8.95 -5.34 -29.43
CA PRO A 532 -9.12 -4.55 -30.66
C PRO A 532 -9.08 -3.02 -30.47
N SER A 533 -9.54 -2.51 -29.32
CA SER A 533 -9.49 -1.07 -29.01
C SER A 533 -8.06 -0.56 -28.89
N ALA A 534 -7.18 -1.33 -28.24
CA ALA A 534 -5.76 -1.01 -28.11
C ALA A 534 -5.06 -1.05 -29.47
N ALA A 535 -5.32 -2.09 -30.27
CA ALA A 535 -4.79 -2.21 -31.63
C ALA A 535 -5.18 -1.02 -32.51
N ARG A 536 -6.45 -0.58 -32.43
CA ARG A 536 -6.90 0.63 -33.14
C ARG A 536 -6.21 1.89 -32.65
N SER A 537 -6.04 2.05 -31.33
CA SER A 537 -5.35 3.21 -30.76
C SER A 537 -3.88 3.26 -31.20
N PHE A 538 -3.23 2.09 -31.29
CA PHE A 538 -1.85 1.96 -31.77
C PHE A 538 -1.71 2.47 -33.20
N ILE A 539 -2.60 2.05 -34.10
CA ILE A 539 -2.63 2.51 -35.50
C ILE A 539 -2.88 4.02 -35.56
N GLN A 540 -3.87 4.52 -34.81
CA GLN A 540 -4.18 5.96 -34.75
C GLN A 540 -3.02 6.82 -34.22
N CYS A 541 -2.06 6.22 -33.51
CA CYS A 541 -0.86 6.88 -33.01
C CYS A 541 0.37 6.71 -33.92
N GLN A 542 0.18 6.33 -35.18
CA GLN A 542 1.26 6.09 -36.16
C GLN A 542 2.23 4.99 -35.73
N GLY A 543 1.69 3.96 -35.08
CA GLY A 543 2.49 2.84 -34.59
C GLY A 543 3.01 1.92 -35.69
N LEU A 544 2.30 1.80 -36.82
CA LEU A 544 2.68 0.91 -37.93
C LEU A 544 3.94 1.40 -38.62
N GLU A 545 3.98 2.68 -38.97
CA GLU A 545 5.10 3.34 -39.62
C GLU A 545 6.37 3.24 -38.77
N LEU A 546 6.24 3.48 -37.46
CA LEU A 546 7.35 3.28 -36.52
C LEU A 546 7.80 1.81 -36.48
N TYR A 547 6.87 0.85 -36.46
CA TYR A 547 7.21 -0.57 -36.37
C TYR A 547 7.91 -1.07 -37.64
N GLU A 548 7.55 -0.56 -38.81
CA GLU A 548 8.25 -0.80 -40.08
C GLU A 548 9.71 -0.33 -40.02
N GLU A 549 9.94 0.94 -39.65
CA GLU A 549 11.28 1.51 -39.50
C GLU A 549 12.15 0.73 -38.51
N VAL A 550 11.57 0.31 -37.37
CA VAL A 550 12.28 -0.47 -36.36
C VAL A 550 12.57 -1.88 -36.86
N LEU A 551 11.65 -2.52 -37.59
CA LEU A 551 11.87 -3.85 -38.16
C LEU A 551 13.01 -3.86 -39.17
N GLU A 552 13.12 -2.82 -40.00
CA GLU A 552 14.23 -2.62 -40.94
C GLU A 552 15.56 -2.35 -40.23
N SER A 553 15.54 -1.47 -39.22
CA SER A 553 16.75 -1.09 -38.49
C SER A 553 17.32 -2.24 -37.64
N TYR A 554 16.45 -3.10 -37.11
CA TYR A 554 16.79 -4.22 -36.23
C TYR A 554 16.66 -5.59 -36.92
N TYR A 555 17.01 -5.68 -38.21
CA TYR A 555 16.89 -6.88 -39.04
C TYR A 555 17.68 -8.10 -38.53
N ASN A 556 18.75 -7.88 -37.76
CA ASN A 556 19.60 -8.93 -37.18
C ASN A 556 19.27 -9.24 -35.70
N GLU A 557 18.17 -8.70 -35.16
CA GLU A 557 17.83 -8.83 -33.73
C GLU A 557 16.51 -9.57 -33.53
N PRO A 558 16.52 -10.92 -33.51
CA PRO A 558 15.31 -11.75 -33.46
C PRO A 558 14.38 -11.43 -32.29
N THR A 559 14.92 -11.09 -31.12
CA THR A 559 14.11 -10.76 -29.94
C THR A 559 13.27 -9.49 -30.14
N ILE A 560 13.77 -8.52 -30.92
CA ILE A 560 13.04 -7.28 -31.25
C ILE A 560 12.01 -7.60 -32.35
N GLN A 561 12.43 -8.29 -33.40
CA GLN A 561 11.56 -8.72 -34.49
C GLN A 561 10.35 -9.51 -33.99
N GLN A 562 10.55 -10.47 -33.07
CA GLN A 562 9.46 -11.27 -32.49
C GLN A 562 8.40 -10.39 -31.81
N LYS A 563 8.80 -9.34 -31.08
CA LYS A 563 7.86 -8.47 -30.36
C LYS A 563 7.07 -7.57 -31.31
N ILE A 564 7.73 -7.05 -32.33
CA ILE A 564 7.12 -6.26 -33.40
C ILE A 564 6.08 -7.11 -34.13
N LEU A 565 6.52 -8.27 -34.65
CA LEU A 565 5.64 -9.18 -35.38
C LEU A 565 4.54 -9.77 -34.49
N GLY A 566 4.78 -9.95 -33.20
CA GLY A 566 3.76 -10.38 -32.25
C GLY A 566 2.59 -9.39 -32.18
N LEU A 567 2.86 -8.09 -32.08
CA LEU A 567 1.83 -7.05 -32.12
C LEU A 567 1.14 -7.00 -33.49
N LEU A 568 1.90 -7.04 -34.60
CA LEU A 568 1.32 -7.04 -35.94
C LEU A 568 0.41 -8.25 -36.18
N ASN A 569 0.76 -9.41 -35.61
CA ASN A 569 -0.11 -10.59 -35.64
C ASN A 569 -1.42 -10.35 -34.90
N ASN A 570 -1.39 -9.71 -33.73
CA ASN A 570 -2.61 -9.33 -33.00
C ASN A 570 -3.49 -8.39 -33.82
N ILE A 571 -2.91 -7.44 -34.58
CA ILE A 571 -3.66 -6.58 -35.51
C ILE A 571 -4.27 -7.42 -36.64
N ALA A 572 -3.49 -8.33 -37.24
CA ALA A 572 -3.94 -9.18 -38.34
C ALA A 572 -5.11 -10.11 -37.95
N GLU A 573 -5.22 -10.48 -36.67
CA GLU A 573 -6.35 -11.25 -36.13
C GLU A 573 -7.67 -10.45 -36.10
N VAL A 574 -7.60 -9.13 -36.00
CA VAL A 574 -8.76 -8.23 -35.93
C VAL A 574 -9.24 -7.88 -37.34
N LYS A 575 -10.39 -8.47 -37.74
CA LYS A 575 -10.94 -8.37 -39.10
C LYS A 575 -11.07 -6.94 -39.61
N GLU A 576 -11.47 -6.00 -38.77
CA GLU A 576 -11.71 -4.61 -39.13
C GLU A 576 -10.41 -3.82 -39.34
N LEU A 577 -9.26 -4.30 -38.84
CA LEU A 577 -7.95 -3.64 -38.94
C LEU A 577 -7.03 -4.28 -39.99
N GLN A 578 -7.45 -5.38 -40.62
CA GLN A 578 -6.64 -6.08 -41.63
C GLN A 578 -6.30 -5.17 -42.83
N ALA A 579 -7.17 -4.23 -43.16
CA ALA A 579 -6.95 -3.29 -44.26
C ALA A 579 -5.79 -2.31 -43.97
N ASP A 580 -5.56 -1.97 -42.70
CA ASP A 580 -4.46 -1.09 -42.29
C ASP A 580 -3.08 -1.76 -42.45
N LEU A 581 -3.03 -3.09 -42.57
CA LEU A 581 -1.81 -3.87 -42.83
C LEU A 581 -1.58 -4.17 -44.32
N MET A 582 -2.46 -3.72 -45.22
CA MET A 582 -2.34 -3.96 -46.66
C MET A 582 -1.37 -2.97 -47.33
N ASP A 583 -0.13 -2.96 -46.83
CA ASP A 583 1.01 -2.26 -47.43
C ASP A 583 1.93 -3.27 -48.13
N GLU A 584 2.25 -3.01 -49.40
CA GLU A 584 3.05 -3.94 -50.21
C GLU A 584 4.47 -4.10 -49.66
N GLY A 585 5.11 -3.01 -49.22
CA GLY A 585 6.47 -3.04 -48.69
C GLY A 585 6.58 -3.81 -47.37
N LEU A 586 5.65 -3.57 -46.45
CA LEU A 586 5.54 -4.32 -45.19
C LEU A 586 5.37 -5.82 -45.45
N LEU A 587 4.42 -6.20 -46.32
CA LEU A 587 4.15 -7.60 -46.60
C LEU A 587 5.29 -8.28 -47.35
N GLU A 588 6.01 -7.57 -48.23
CA GLU A 588 7.23 -8.08 -48.87
C GLU A 588 8.32 -8.36 -47.83
N HIS A 589 8.54 -7.44 -46.89
CA HIS A 589 9.51 -7.64 -45.80
C HIS A 589 9.12 -8.85 -44.93
N ILE A 590 7.86 -8.97 -44.51
CA ILE A 590 7.37 -10.13 -43.73
C ILE A 590 7.54 -11.43 -44.53
N LEU A 591 7.30 -11.40 -45.84
CA LEU A 591 7.51 -12.56 -46.71
C LEU A 591 8.99 -12.96 -46.82
N ILE A 592 9.91 -11.99 -46.84
CA ILE A 592 11.36 -12.25 -46.79
C ILE A 592 11.72 -12.94 -45.47
N LEU A 593 11.24 -12.44 -44.34
CA LEU A 593 11.48 -13.04 -43.01
C LEU A 593 10.95 -14.48 -42.93
N LEU A 594 9.78 -14.76 -43.53
CA LEU A 594 9.23 -16.12 -43.59
C LEU A 594 10.11 -17.07 -44.43
N LYS A 595 10.65 -16.58 -45.55
CA LYS A 595 11.48 -17.33 -46.50
C LYS A 595 12.87 -17.63 -45.97
N ASP A 596 13.46 -16.71 -45.22
CA ASP A 596 14.83 -16.86 -44.74
C ASP A 596 14.93 -18.00 -43.72
N THR A 597 15.78 -18.98 -44.03
CA THR A 597 16.00 -20.15 -43.17
C THR A 597 16.95 -19.89 -42.01
N GLN A 598 17.70 -18.79 -42.06
CA GLN A 598 18.65 -18.38 -41.01
C GLN A 598 17.95 -17.58 -39.91
N VAL A 599 16.76 -17.04 -40.18
CA VAL A 599 15.95 -16.33 -39.21
C VAL A 599 15.37 -17.29 -38.16
N GLU A 600 15.33 -16.84 -36.90
CA GLU A 600 14.83 -17.65 -35.78
C GLU A 600 13.39 -18.12 -36.00
N VAL A 601 13.10 -19.36 -35.60
CA VAL A 601 11.80 -20.03 -35.77
C VAL A 601 10.65 -19.18 -35.22
N GLY A 602 10.84 -18.47 -34.10
CA GLY A 602 9.81 -17.59 -33.52
C GLY A 602 9.45 -16.39 -34.39
N VAL A 603 10.42 -15.78 -35.08
CA VAL A 603 10.18 -14.66 -36.02
C VAL A 603 9.40 -15.17 -37.22
N ARG A 604 9.83 -16.30 -37.79
CA ARG A 604 9.17 -16.95 -38.95
C ARG A 604 7.76 -17.39 -38.62
N TYR A 605 7.52 -17.81 -37.37
CA TYR A 605 6.20 -18.19 -36.87
C TYR A 605 5.23 -17.00 -36.93
N PHE A 606 5.61 -15.83 -36.38
CA PHE A 606 4.74 -14.66 -36.41
C PHE A 606 4.56 -14.12 -37.84
N ALA A 607 5.62 -14.10 -38.65
CA ALA A 607 5.54 -13.71 -40.05
C ALA A 607 4.53 -14.58 -40.82
N GLY A 608 4.56 -15.90 -40.61
CA GLY A 608 3.60 -16.83 -41.21
C GLY A 608 2.18 -16.61 -40.70
N GLY A 609 2.00 -16.33 -39.41
CA GLY A 609 0.70 -16.00 -38.79
C GLY A 609 0.05 -14.79 -39.44
N ILE A 610 0.76 -13.67 -39.53
CA ILE A 610 0.29 -12.42 -40.14
C ILE A 610 -0.17 -12.69 -41.59
N LEU A 611 0.70 -13.27 -42.40
CA LEU A 611 0.42 -13.55 -43.82
C LEU A 611 -0.77 -14.50 -43.98
N ALA A 612 -0.90 -15.51 -43.13
CA ALA A 612 -2.04 -16.43 -43.17
C ALA A 612 -3.35 -15.71 -42.80
N HIS A 613 -3.35 -14.86 -41.77
CA HIS A 613 -4.52 -14.07 -41.38
C HIS A 613 -5.00 -13.15 -42.51
N LEU A 614 -4.08 -12.44 -43.15
CA LEU A 614 -4.39 -11.50 -44.24
C LEU A 614 -4.82 -12.20 -45.54
N THR A 615 -4.18 -13.31 -45.90
CA THR A 615 -4.51 -14.04 -47.15
C THR A 615 -5.76 -14.93 -47.04
N SER A 616 -6.23 -15.20 -45.81
CA SER A 616 -7.35 -16.09 -45.50
C SER A 616 -8.67 -15.73 -46.20
N LYS A 617 -8.88 -14.44 -46.49
CA LYS A 617 -10.10 -13.92 -47.12
C LYS A 617 -9.76 -13.19 -48.40
N ALA A 618 -10.24 -13.71 -49.52
CA ALA A 618 -10.02 -13.09 -50.82
C ALA A 618 -10.64 -11.69 -50.93
N GLU A 619 -11.79 -11.49 -50.29
CA GLU A 619 -12.54 -10.22 -50.33
C GLU A 619 -11.90 -9.08 -49.54
N ALA A 620 -11.00 -9.37 -48.60
CA ALA A 620 -10.30 -8.35 -47.81
C ALA A 620 -8.94 -7.96 -48.41
N TRP A 621 -8.47 -8.70 -49.43
CA TRP A 621 -7.18 -8.47 -50.07
C TRP A 621 -7.29 -7.37 -51.12
N THR A 622 -6.45 -6.33 -50.98
CA THR A 622 -6.49 -5.14 -51.85
C THR A 622 -5.23 -4.97 -52.72
N LEU A 623 -4.19 -5.78 -52.50
CA LEU A 623 -2.94 -5.75 -53.27
C LEU A 623 -3.02 -6.66 -54.50
N ASP A 624 -1.93 -6.71 -55.27
CA ASP A 624 -1.82 -7.56 -56.46
C ASP A 624 -2.10 -9.04 -56.14
N GLN A 625 -2.83 -9.69 -57.05
CA GLN A 625 -3.27 -11.07 -56.85
C GLN A 625 -2.14 -12.09 -57.09
N ASP A 626 -1.17 -11.79 -57.94
CA ASP A 626 0.02 -12.64 -58.12
C ASP A 626 0.89 -12.59 -56.87
N PHE A 627 0.99 -11.42 -56.22
CA PHE A 627 1.67 -11.28 -54.93
C PHE A 627 1.01 -12.14 -53.84
N ARG A 628 -0.33 -12.13 -53.77
CA ARG A 628 -1.10 -13.00 -52.88
C ARG A 628 -0.81 -14.48 -53.13
N ASP A 629 -0.80 -14.89 -54.38
CA ASP A 629 -0.54 -16.28 -54.77
C ASP A 629 0.90 -16.70 -54.43
N ALA A 630 1.87 -15.78 -54.52
CA ALA A 630 3.24 -16.01 -54.09
C ALA A 630 3.34 -16.23 -52.57
N ILE A 631 2.62 -15.43 -51.77
CA ILE A 631 2.53 -15.61 -50.32
C ILE A 631 1.90 -16.96 -49.97
N LEU A 632 0.77 -17.31 -50.61
CA LEU A 632 0.08 -18.58 -50.37
C LEU A 632 0.97 -19.79 -50.67
N LYS A 633 1.70 -19.77 -51.80
CA LYS A 633 2.68 -20.82 -52.14
C LYS A 633 3.77 -20.95 -51.07
N GLN A 634 4.26 -19.82 -50.56
CA GLN A 634 5.29 -19.83 -49.52
C GLN A 634 4.77 -20.35 -48.18
N LEU A 635 3.56 -19.97 -47.78
CA LEU A 635 2.91 -20.46 -46.56
C LEU A 635 2.73 -21.98 -46.59
N VAL A 636 2.37 -22.55 -47.74
CA VAL A 636 2.31 -24.01 -47.93
C VAL A 636 3.68 -24.65 -47.75
N CYS A 637 4.71 -24.10 -48.40
CA CYS A 637 6.09 -24.61 -48.32
C CYS A 637 6.61 -24.64 -46.87
N VAL A 638 6.43 -23.54 -46.14
CA VAL A 638 6.89 -23.42 -44.75
C VAL A 638 5.99 -24.18 -43.77
N GLY A 639 4.70 -24.32 -44.07
CA GLY A 639 3.76 -25.12 -43.26
C GLY A 639 4.17 -26.60 -43.14
N PHE A 640 4.69 -27.19 -44.21
CA PHE A 640 5.28 -28.54 -44.17
C PHE A 640 6.51 -28.63 -43.27
N PHE A 641 7.36 -27.59 -43.28
CA PHE A 641 8.52 -27.51 -42.40
C PHE A 641 8.13 -27.42 -40.92
N PHE A 642 7.17 -26.56 -40.55
CA PHE A 642 6.69 -26.48 -39.17
C PHE A 642 6.05 -27.79 -38.68
N CYS A 643 5.31 -28.51 -39.54
CA CYS A 643 4.76 -29.82 -39.22
C CYS A 643 5.84 -30.90 -38.99
N SER A 644 7.03 -30.72 -39.56
CA SER A 644 8.17 -31.65 -39.44
C SER A 644 9.01 -31.44 -38.18
N LEU A 645 8.86 -30.30 -37.49
CA LEU A 645 9.57 -30.00 -36.25
C LEU A 645 9.01 -30.83 -35.09
N SER A 646 9.80 -31.77 -34.58
CA SER A 646 9.46 -32.68 -33.47
C SER A 646 9.58 -32.08 -32.07
N ASP A 647 9.74 -30.75 -31.93
CA ASP A 647 9.99 -30.10 -30.64
C ASP A 647 8.68 -29.79 -29.88
N ASN A 648 8.64 -30.15 -28.60
CA ASN A 648 7.45 -30.04 -27.74
C ASN A 648 7.03 -28.57 -27.47
N ARG A 649 7.87 -27.58 -27.77
CA ARG A 649 7.58 -26.16 -27.56
C ARG A 649 6.63 -25.53 -28.58
N VAL A 650 6.42 -26.15 -29.75
CA VAL A 650 5.54 -25.63 -30.84
C VAL A 650 4.17 -26.34 -30.85
N LYS A 651 3.87 -27.19 -29.86
CA LYS A 651 2.63 -27.97 -29.77
C LYS A 651 1.43 -27.16 -29.24
N SER A 652 1.14 -26.01 -29.83
CA SER A 652 -0.22 -25.48 -29.71
C SER A 652 -1.11 -26.23 -30.70
N ILE A 653 -1.95 -27.14 -30.21
CA ILE A 653 -2.86 -27.98 -31.01
C ILE A 653 -3.74 -27.14 -31.97
N HIS A 654 -3.98 -25.87 -31.65
CA HIS A 654 -4.71 -24.93 -32.50
C HIS A 654 -3.92 -24.52 -33.75
N LEU A 655 -2.59 -24.52 -33.71
CA LEU A 655 -1.71 -24.09 -34.79
C LEU A 655 -1.52 -25.16 -35.86
N ILE A 656 -1.28 -26.41 -35.43
CA ILE A 656 -1.26 -27.55 -36.35
C ILE A 656 -2.62 -27.62 -37.03
N ALA A 657 -3.72 -27.46 -36.28
CA ALA A 657 -5.06 -27.39 -36.85
C ALA A 657 -5.25 -26.20 -37.80
N PHE A 658 -4.73 -25.00 -37.49
CA PHE A 658 -4.84 -23.81 -38.34
C PHE A 658 -4.07 -23.97 -39.66
N PHE A 659 -2.81 -24.42 -39.63
CA PHE A 659 -2.04 -24.72 -40.84
C PHE A 659 -2.63 -25.92 -41.62
N PHE A 660 -3.19 -26.94 -40.95
CA PHE A 660 -3.92 -28.03 -41.62
C PHE A 660 -5.19 -27.52 -42.31
N PHE A 661 -5.97 -26.67 -41.64
CA PHE A 661 -7.19 -26.08 -42.22
C PHE A 661 -6.87 -25.13 -43.38
N PHE A 662 -5.75 -24.41 -43.28
CA PHE A 662 -5.31 -23.46 -44.31
C PHE A 662 -4.75 -24.17 -45.54
N THR A 663 -3.86 -25.15 -45.36
CA THR A 663 -3.34 -25.97 -46.48
C THR A 663 -4.48 -26.70 -47.21
N ALA A 664 -5.44 -27.28 -46.48
CA ALA A 664 -6.62 -27.90 -47.08
C ALA A 664 -7.56 -26.91 -47.82
N ARG A 665 -7.57 -25.63 -47.46
CA ARG A 665 -8.39 -24.59 -48.11
C ARG A 665 -7.69 -23.94 -49.30
N VAL A 666 -6.36 -23.81 -49.25
CA VAL A 666 -5.51 -23.35 -50.35
C VAL A 666 -5.46 -24.38 -51.49
N ASP A 667 -5.40 -25.68 -51.19
CA ASP A 667 -5.51 -26.74 -52.21
C ASP A 667 -6.86 -26.72 -52.93
N ASN A 668 -7.96 -26.42 -52.24
CA ASN A 668 -9.28 -26.28 -52.85
C ASN A 668 -9.40 -25.01 -53.74
N ASN A 669 -8.77 -23.90 -53.34
CA ASN A 669 -8.78 -22.65 -54.14
C ASN A 669 -7.85 -22.72 -55.37
N LEU A 670 -6.68 -23.37 -55.25
CA LEU A 670 -5.78 -23.64 -56.39
C LEU A 670 -6.37 -24.70 -57.35
N GLY A 671 -7.14 -25.65 -56.83
CA GLY A 671 -7.90 -26.63 -57.63
C GLY A 671 -8.99 -25.98 -58.49
N ALA A 672 -9.73 -25.02 -57.94
CA ALA A 672 -10.78 -24.30 -58.66
C ALA A 672 -10.26 -23.42 -59.82
N SER A 673 -8.99 -22.98 -59.75
CA SER A 673 -8.33 -22.26 -60.85
C SER A 673 -7.82 -23.21 -61.96
N ARG A 674 -7.59 -24.49 -61.66
CA ARG A 674 -7.15 -25.50 -62.65
C ARG A 674 -8.30 -26.18 -63.40
N GLU A 675 -9.54 -26.13 -62.90
CA GLU A 675 -10.71 -26.70 -63.61
C GLU A 675 -11.22 -25.84 -64.79
N ARG A 676 -10.61 -24.67 -65.07
CA ARG A 676 -10.94 -23.86 -66.25
C ARG A 676 -10.18 -24.24 -67.52
N ASP A 677 -9.14 -25.07 -67.43
CA ASP A 677 -8.37 -25.52 -68.59
C ASP A 677 -8.32 -27.06 -68.67
N GLY A 678 -9.10 -27.63 -69.60
CA GLY A 678 -8.85 -28.96 -70.15
C GLY A 678 -9.77 -30.10 -69.70
N VAL A 679 -10.84 -30.31 -70.46
CA VAL A 679 -11.68 -31.51 -70.46
C VAL A 679 -10.90 -32.70 -71.05
N VAL A 680 -10.68 -33.79 -70.29
CA VAL A 680 -10.69 -35.19 -70.79
C VAL A 680 -11.14 -36.16 -69.69
N GLN A 681 -12.27 -36.84 -69.93
CA GLN A 681 -12.79 -38.02 -69.21
C GLN A 681 -11.82 -39.21 -69.19
N VAL A 682 -11.78 -39.99 -68.08
CA VAL A 682 -11.98 -41.47 -68.10
C VAL A 682 -12.53 -41.96 -66.75
N ARG A 683 -13.55 -42.82 -66.84
CA ARG A 683 -14.29 -43.52 -65.76
C ARG A 683 -13.48 -44.61 -65.05
N GLY A 684 -13.74 -44.75 -63.74
CA GLY A 684 -14.28 -46.00 -63.17
C GLY A 684 -13.34 -46.89 -62.35
N LYS A 685 -13.67 -47.09 -61.08
CA LYS A 685 -14.35 -48.31 -60.57
C LYS A 685 -14.42 -48.31 -59.04
N THR A 686 -15.63 -48.55 -58.57
CA THR A 686 -16.02 -48.89 -57.20
C THR A 686 -15.63 -50.34 -56.87
N GLN A 687 -15.22 -50.59 -55.62
CA GLN A 687 -15.56 -51.84 -54.93
C GLN A 687 -15.63 -51.62 -53.42
N LYS A 688 -16.83 -51.83 -52.88
CA LYS A 688 -17.16 -51.97 -51.46
C LYS A 688 -16.74 -53.37 -50.98
N THR A 689 -16.40 -53.49 -49.70
CA THR A 689 -16.88 -54.60 -48.85
C THR A 689 -16.94 -54.16 -47.38
N ASP A 690 -18.17 -54.22 -46.84
CA ASP A 690 -18.54 -54.21 -45.42
C ASP A 690 -18.06 -55.47 -44.69
N GLN A 691 -17.79 -55.39 -43.38
CA GLN A 691 -18.33 -56.33 -42.37
C GLN A 691 -18.12 -55.89 -40.90
N ARG A 692 -19.25 -55.47 -40.28
CA ARG A 692 -19.81 -55.77 -38.93
C ARG A 692 -18.91 -56.19 -37.72
N ASN A 693 -18.90 -55.30 -36.71
CA ASN A 693 -19.51 -55.42 -35.34
C ASN A 693 -19.00 -56.48 -34.29
N PRO A 694 -19.30 -56.37 -32.97
CA PRO A 694 -18.77 -55.44 -31.95
C PRO A 694 -18.42 -56.13 -30.58
N SER A 695 -18.08 -55.31 -29.56
CA SER A 695 -18.27 -55.51 -28.09
C SER A 695 -17.10 -56.02 -27.21
N LEU A 696 -16.67 -55.23 -26.19
CA LEU A 696 -16.94 -55.42 -24.73
C LEU A 696 -15.93 -54.69 -23.80
N LEU A 697 -16.52 -54.02 -22.79
CA LEU A 697 -16.11 -53.85 -21.37
C LEU A 697 -15.02 -52.84 -20.90
N ARG A 698 -15.54 -51.76 -20.29
CA ARG A 698 -15.26 -51.16 -18.96
C ARG A 698 -13.89 -51.41 -18.26
N SER A 699 -13.22 -50.32 -17.87
CA SER A 699 -12.79 -50.07 -16.48
C SER A 699 -12.53 -48.58 -16.19
N LYS A 700 -12.90 -48.15 -14.99
CA LYS A 700 -12.76 -46.80 -14.40
C LYS A 700 -11.30 -46.46 -14.03
N SER A 701 -10.92 -45.19 -14.12
CA SER A 701 -10.15 -44.52 -13.03
C SER A 701 -10.15 -43.00 -13.20
N ASN A 702 -10.57 -42.32 -12.13
CA ASN A 702 -10.43 -40.88 -11.89
C ASN A 702 -8.95 -40.44 -11.93
N GLY A 703 -8.67 -39.34 -12.60
CA GLY A 703 -7.40 -38.62 -12.51
C GLY A 703 -7.60 -37.15 -12.89
N ARG A 704 -7.79 -36.29 -11.89
CA ARG A 704 -7.77 -34.83 -12.03
C ARG A 704 -6.43 -34.43 -12.66
N ARG A 705 -6.45 -33.90 -13.90
CA ARG A 705 -5.29 -33.22 -14.49
C ARG A 705 -5.21 -31.81 -13.94
N VAL A 706 -4.25 -31.60 -13.04
CA VAL A 706 -3.68 -30.30 -12.72
C VAL A 706 -2.99 -29.79 -14.00
N LEU A 707 -3.46 -28.68 -14.54
CA LEU A 707 -2.80 -27.97 -15.63
C LEU A 707 -1.63 -27.18 -15.04
N HIS A 708 -0.44 -27.75 -15.10
CA HIS A 708 0.81 -27.00 -14.95
C HIS A 708 0.95 -26.06 -16.16
N LYS A 709 0.91 -24.75 -15.91
CA LYS A 709 1.49 -23.75 -16.83
C LYS A 709 3.02 -23.81 -16.68
N PRO A 710 3.80 -23.88 -17.77
CA PRO A 710 5.25 -23.80 -17.67
C PRO A 710 5.67 -22.34 -17.43
N SER A 711 6.38 -22.14 -16.32
CA SER A 711 7.15 -20.94 -15.98
C SER A 711 8.33 -20.79 -16.94
N LEU A 712 8.41 -19.66 -17.63
CA LEU A 712 9.59 -19.24 -18.37
C LEU A 712 10.57 -18.59 -17.39
N ASN A 713 11.59 -19.34 -16.98
CA ASN A 713 12.81 -18.78 -16.41
C ASN A 713 13.55 -18.03 -17.52
N CYS A 714 13.46 -16.70 -17.50
CA CYS A 714 14.44 -15.84 -18.15
C CYS A 714 15.56 -15.58 -17.14
N SER A 715 16.68 -16.28 -17.29
CA SER A 715 17.95 -15.90 -16.69
C SER A 715 18.36 -14.53 -17.23
N LEU A 716 18.50 -13.56 -16.31
CA LEU A 716 19.08 -12.23 -16.49
C LEU A 716 20.54 -12.27 -16.96
#